data_AF-A0A182W715-F1
#
_entry.id   AF-A0A182W715-F1
#
_cell.length_a   1.000
_cell.length_b   1.000
_cell.length_c   1.000
_cell.angle_alpha   90.00
_cell.angle_beta   90.00
_cell.angle_gamma   90.00
#
_symmetry.space_group_name_H-M   'P 1'
#
loop_
_entity.id
_entity.type
_entity.pdbx_description
1 polymer ?
#
loop_
_entity_poly.entity_id
_entity_poly.type
_entity_poly.pdbx_seq_one_letter_code
_entity_poly.pdbx_strand_id
1 'polypeptide(L)'
;MSSRNNRTTSASEQVPTPFKLWGGRYSKATDHVLSKVNNSLTVDKRLYSEDIDGSIAYAKSLAEAGLLTQSEFKVIVYGLDAIRDEWNKGTIKLLPRDEDVHTVNERRLFEIIGPQIAGKLHTGRSRNEQVVVDMKLWMRNAIADLQRLLLELVRAINDVADRHIEVLMPGYTHMQRAQPVRFSHWLLSYAFYFKEDFDRFEEFGRRMNVLPLGSGALAGNPFNINRHKLAADLGFDGVSHNSMNVVSDRDFVVEFNFLCTLVAVHMSRLAEDLILYSTKEYNFIELSEEYTTGSSLMPQKRNPDSLELIRGITGPVFGQHCAILMTLKGLPSTYNKDLQCDKSGMFGVYDQMQMCLVLIGGIIQTMRVDEDRCLSSLGYEMLATDMAYYLVRRGIPFREAHHISGEVVAHSEKVKIPINKLTLEDLQEISPHFDETISRIWNYENSVEQYTVVGGTSRLSVEEQIRVLRAFVDGHHVHSGSSKVAKGVSFPSHHSHLHQTMDVTVEDFCEETNFPESPCPSPFDTAKLLNIGFLQINGRFTPHSGPSSVCSTRSCSLATTPVPPDSNEPEEQEEPDDRRYGESGGLGIHPPRKWSLPHLPTEATKFEISGRATPVFTWNPMPTSSNVIYALSDKNKQIVFSQLEQEAATETSESEVSSAADSEAEELEEDDPTQQQQQQQKQQDMYPNCDVNVWLRSCEQEIVEPIEGNVQGTIPDWLNGSLLRNGPGSLKVGDMMFNHLFDSSALLHRFNIDSGKITYQCRFLKSDAYKKNSAARRIVVTEFGTSAVPDPCQTIFHKIAAVFNKPGVNNSDNAMISIYPFGDEFFAFTESPIIHRIDPETLDTEAKLNVSDYVGIVNHTSHPHVMSDGTVYNLGCSVTKTGPAYTIICFPHGPGMFENARIVASVPARWKFHPGYMHTFGITENFYVIVEQPLSVSVPTMVVSQIRNRPMAAALKWFESQQTYIYLLDRDTGELRHTFHTEPFFYLHIINQYEREGHVILDICCYKDPAMLNCMYVDTMRNMQNNPDYARMFRGRPLRFVLPLHYGTEHRSKGNLHRGTSTDSASSWADMWQNLSSFAAGDNLHTKDAGLVLQNLVRIEDSKATAYVMPNRTIFCKPELLCDLGCETPRIYYERHLGRPYRYFYAISSDVDANNPGTLIKVDVVTKGKLTWCEENVYPSEPIFVPAPDPQSEDDGVVLAAMVWGREEENRAGLLVLDAKTFTELGRCEFITPGPVPKCLHGWFQPSTK
;
A
#
# COMPACT_ATOMS: atom_id res chain seq x y z
N MET A 1 -35.69 52.40 -80.94
CA MET A 1 -36.89 52.84 -80.21
C MET A 1 -37.19 51.84 -79.12
N SER A 2 -37.65 52.27 -77.93
CA SER A 2 -38.16 51.44 -76.82
C SER A 2 -37.22 50.37 -76.23
N SER A 3 -37.10 50.18 -74.92
CA SER A 3 -37.31 51.09 -73.79
C SER A 3 -36.28 50.69 -72.70
N ARG A 4 -35.66 51.66 -72.02
CA ARG A 4 -34.75 51.38 -70.90
C ARG A 4 -35.52 51.47 -69.59
N ASN A 5 -35.74 50.35 -68.91
CA ASN A 5 -36.17 50.38 -67.51
C ASN A 5 -35.85 49.08 -66.75
N ASN A 6 -35.04 49.23 -65.70
CA ASN A 6 -34.97 48.51 -64.43
C ASN A 6 -35.50 47.06 -64.33
N ARG A 7 -34.58 46.12 -64.07
CA ARG A 7 -34.49 45.48 -62.74
C ARG A 7 -33.04 45.08 -62.44
N THR A 8 -32.66 45.18 -61.17
CA THR A 8 -31.28 45.00 -60.69
C THR A 8 -30.91 43.54 -60.50
N THR A 9 -29.82 43.10 -61.14
CA THR A 9 -29.09 41.90 -60.74
C THR A 9 -28.11 42.28 -59.62
N SER A 10 -28.51 42.09 -58.36
CA SER A 10 -27.59 42.16 -57.24
C SER A 10 -26.52 41.09 -57.38
N ALA A 11 -25.24 41.45 -57.21
CA ALA A 11 -24.21 40.45 -56.97
C ALA A 11 -24.59 39.68 -55.70
N SER A 12 -24.53 38.35 -55.77
CA SER A 12 -24.75 37.50 -54.60
C SER A 12 -23.62 37.76 -53.60
N GLU A 13 -23.95 38.31 -52.43
CA GLU A 13 -23.02 38.37 -51.31
C GLU A 13 -22.56 36.94 -51.01
N GLN A 14 -21.26 36.69 -51.14
CA GLN A 14 -20.67 35.44 -50.66
C GLN A 14 -20.76 35.47 -49.14
N VAL A 15 -21.73 34.74 -48.58
CA VAL A 15 -21.81 34.47 -47.15
C VAL A 15 -20.44 33.95 -46.71
N PRO A 16 -19.73 34.62 -45.79
CA PRO A 16 -18.39 34.21 -45.39
C PRO A 16 -18.39 32.76 -44.94
N THR A 17 -17.47 31.96 -45.47
CA THR A 17 -17.30 30.56 -45.07
C THR A 17 -17.12 30.47 -43.56
N PRO A 18 -17.73 29.48 -42.89
CA PRO A 18 -17.79 29.44 -41.44
C PRO A 18 -16.39 29.42 -40.84
N PHE A 19 -16.09 30.46 -40.05
CA PHE A 19 -14.77 30.67 -39.45
C PHE A 19 -14.53 29.64 -38.34
N LYS A 20 -13.99 28.47 -38.72
CA LYS A 20 -13.39 27.48 -37.83
C LYS A 20 -11.90 27.44 -38.08
N LEU A 21 -11.10 27.54 -37.01
CA LEU A 21 -9.64 27.44 -37.06
C LEU A 21 -9.18 26.09 -37.64
N TRP A 22 -9.97 25.04 -37.38
CA TRP A 22 -9.87 23.72 -38.01
C TRP A 22 -11.15 23.48 -38.84
N GLY A 23 -11.07 23.62 -40.17
CA GLY A 23 -12.26 23.60 -41.02
C GLY A 23 -12.08 23.09 -42.45
N GLY A 24 -11.02 23.50 -43.15
CA GLY A 24 -10.85 23.28 -44.60
C GLY A 24 -10.78 21.82 -45.11
N ARG A 25 -10.84 20.83 -44.22
CA ARG A 25 -10.86 19.39 -44.54
C ARG A 25 -12.28 18.77 -44.48
N TYR A 26 -13.26 19.43 -43.84
CA TYR A 26 -14.55 18.83 -43.51
C TYR A 26 -15.66 19.29 -44.44
N SER A 27 -16.30 18.34 -45.14
CA SER A 27 -17.40 18.58 -46.09
C SER A 27 -18.80 18.58 -45.46
N LYS A 28 -18.90 18.42 -44.14
CA LYS A 28 -20.14 18.42 -43.35
C LYS A 28 -19.94 19.25 -42.08
N ALA A 29 -21.02 19.78 -41.52
CA ALA A 29 -21.01 20.39 -40.21
C ALA A 29 -20.69 19.36 -39.10
N THR A 30 -20.11 19.85 -38.00
CA THR A 30 -19.96 19.08 -36.75
C THR A 30 -21.35 18.78 -36.17
N ASP A 31 -21.55 17.60 -35.58
CA ASP A 31 -22.80 17.31 -34.86
C ASP A 31 -23.01 18.24 -33.65
N HIS A 32 -24.27 18.50 -33.33
CA HIS A 32 -24.70 19.40 -32.27
C HIS A 32 -24.38 18.90 -30.84
N VAL A 33 -24.35 17.59 -30.58
CA VAL A 33 -23.94 17.03 -29.27
C VAL A 33 -22.43 17.15 -29.13
N LEU A 34 -21.68 16.73 -30.15
CA LEU A 34 -20.22 16.88 -30.18
C LEU A 34 -19.83 18.36 -30.05
N SER A 35 -20.54 19.28 -30.69
CA SER A 35 -20.29 20.72 -30.59
C SER A 35 -20.61 21.32 -29.22
N LYS A 36 -21.38 20.64 -28.36
CA LYS A 36 -21.57 21.00 -26.94
C LYS A 36 -20.45 20.44 -26.06
N VAL A 37 -20.15 19.14 -26.19
CA VAL A 37 -19.15 18.44 -25.37
C VAL A 37 -17.73 18.97 -25.61
N ASN A 38 -17.42 19.36 -26.85
CA ASN A 38 -16.10 19.86 -27.24
C ASN A 38 -15.89 21.36 -26.89
N ASN A 39 -16.95 22.10 -26.53
CA ASN A 39 -16.89 23.53 -26.21
C ASN A 39 -16.44 23.73 -24.75
N SER A 40 -15.39 24.51 -24.52
CA SER A 40 -14.91 24.84 -23.17
C SER A 40 -15.07 26.32 -22.78
N LEU A 41 -15.69 27.15 -23.63
CA LEU A 41 -15.88 28.59 -23.40
C LEU A 41 -16.66 28.93 -22.12
N THR A 42 -17.47 28.01 -21.59
CA THR A 42 -18.11 28.16 -20.27
C THR A 42 -17.11 28.18 -19.11
N VAL A 43 -15.96 27.54 -19.27
CA VAL A 43 -14.90 27.33 -18.26
C VAL A 43 -13.65 28.16 -18.60
N ASP A 44 -13.11 28.01 -19.82
CA ASP A 44 -11.83 28.60 -20.22
C ASP A 44 -11.84 30.11 -20.45
N LYS A 45 -13.04 30.74 -20.52
CA LYS A 45 -13.20 32.21 -20.52
C LYS A 45 -12.47 32.92 -19.38
N ARG A 46 -12.10 32.21 -18.29
CA ARG A 46 -11.27 32.76 -17.20
C ARG A 46 -9.84 33.10 -17.63
N LEU A 47 -9.33 32.48 -18.69
CA LEU A 47 -7.96 32.66 -19.22
C LEU A 47 -7.84 33.80 -20.26
N TYR A 48 -8.85 34.67 -20.38
CA TYR A 48 -8.89 35.68 -21.44
C TYR A 48 -7.74 36.68 -21.36
N SER A 49 -7.26 37.03 -20.16
CA SER A 49 -6.16 37.99 -20.01
C SER A 49 -4.84 37.34 -20.37
N GLU A 50 -4.63 36.11 -19.91
CA GLU A 50 -3.42 35.32 -20.13
C GLU A 50 -3.23 34.96 -21.61
N ASP A 51 -4.29 34.60 -22.33
CA ASP A 51 -4.25 34.41 -23.79
C ASP A 51 -3.87 35.71 -24.53
N ILE A 52 -4.33 36.86 -24.03
CA ILE A 52 -4.00 38.17 -24.59
C ILE A 52 -2.53 38.52 -24.30
N ASP A 53 -2.03 38.32 -23.09
CA ASP A 53 -0.62 38.55 -22.73
C ASP A 53 0.33 37.62 -23.51
N GLY A 54 0.01 36.32 -23.55
CA GLY A 54 0.72 35.33 -24.37
C GLY A 54 0.70 35.68 -25.85
N SER A 55 -0.42 36.22 -26.36
CA SER A 55 -0.54 36.69 -27.75
C SER A 55 0.24 37.99 -28.03
N ILE A 56 0.31 38.95 -27.09
CA ILE A 56 1.12 40.17 -27.22
C ILE A 56 2.61 39.80 -27.26
N ALA A 57 3.07 38.94 -26.35
CA ALA A 57 4.46 38.49 -26.30
C ALA A 57 4.84 37.62 -27.51
N TYR A 58 3.92 36.79 -28.02
CA TYR A 58 4.14 36.03 -29.25
C TYR A 58 4.18 36.94 -30.49
N ALA A 59 3.30 37.94 -30.60
CA ALA A 59 3.34 38.93 -31.67
C ALA A 59 4.67 39.71 -31.70
N LYS A 60 5.22 40.05 -30.52
CA LYS A 60 6.55 40.66 -30.40
C LYS A 60 7.64 39.74 -30.92
N SER A 61 7.59 38.46 -30.53
CA SER A 61 8.55 37.44 -31.00
C SER A 61 8.49 37.22 -32.52
N LEU A 62 7.29 37.23 -33.12
CA LEU A 62 7.11 37.17 -34.58
C LEU A 62 7.72 38.38 -35.29
N ALA A 63 7.60 39.59 -34.73
CA ALA A 63 8.21 40.78 -35.30
C ALA A 63 9.74 40.74 -35.25
N GLU A 64 10.30 40.26 -34.14
CA GLU A 64 11.75 40.10 -33.97
C GLU A 64 12.34 38.96 -34.84
N ALA A 65 11.54 37.93 -35.15
CA ALA A 65 11.87 36.91 -36.15
C ALA A 65 11.64 37.37 -37.62
N GLY A 66 11.21 38.61 -37.85
CA GLY A 66 10.97 39.18 -39.19
C GLY A 66 9.69 38.70 -39.89
N LEU A 67 8.79 38.02 -39.18
CA LEU A 67 7.51 37.49 -39.70
C LEU A 67 6.37 38.52 -39.65
N LEU A 68 6.52 39.56 -38.82
CA LEU A 68 5.67 40.75 -38.79
C LEU A 68 6.50 42.01 -39.00
N THR A 69 5.95 43.01 -39.71
CA THR A 69 6.52 44.36 -39.68
C THR A 69 6.23 45.04 -38.33
N GLN A 70 7.08 46.00 -37.95
CA GLN A 70 6.89 46.81 -36.74
C GLN A 70 5.54 47.56 -36.71
N SER A 71 4.97 47.85 -37.89
CA SER A 71 3.62 48.37 -38.09
C SER A 71 2.54 47.34 -37.77
N GLU A 72 2.63 46.13 -38.32
CA GLU A 72 1.65 45.06 -38.08
C GLU A 72 1.63 44.61 -36.62
N PHE A 73 2.80 44.53 -35.97
CA PHE A 73 2.89 44.27 -34.53
C PHE A 73 2.11 45.31 -33.71
N LYS A 74 2.30 46.61 -33.99
CA LYS A 74 1.58 47.68 -33.27
C LYS A 74 0.06 47.61 -33.49
N VAL A 75 -0.38 47.22 -34.69
CA VAL A 75 -1.80 47.01 -34.99
C VAL A 75 -2.35 45.80 -34.23
N ILE A 76 -1.61 44.69 -34.16
CA ILE A 76 -1.99 43.50 -33.38
C ILE A 76 -2.11 43.82 -31.89
N VAL A 77 -1.13 44.52 -31.29
CA VAL A 77 -1.20 44.93 -29.87
C VAL A 77 -2.41 45.83 -29.61
N TYR A 78 -2.64 46.86 -30.44
CA TYR A 78 -3.82 47.71 -30.34
C TYR A 78 -5.14 46.92 -30.40
N GLY A 79 -5.24 45.94 -31.29
CA GLY A 79 -6.41 45.06 -31.38
C GLY A 79 -6.59 44.17 -30.14
N LEU A 80 -5.50 43.61 -29.62
CA LEU A 80 -5.49 42.76 -28.43
C LEU A 80 -5.84 43.54 -27.15
N ASP A 81 -5.30 44.74 -26.96
CA ASP A 81 -5.66 45.60 -25.82
C ASP A 81 -7.13 46.07 -25.91
N ALA A 82 -7.66 46.34 -27.12
CA ALA A 82 -9.08 46.64 -27.29
C ALA A 82 -10.01 45.45 -26.93
N ILE A 83 -9.56 44.21 -27.17
CA ILE A 83 -10.30 42.99 -26.78
C ILE A 83 -10.28 42.81 -25.26
N ARG A 84 -9.13 43.01 -24.62
CA ARG A 84 -8.98 43.06 -23.15
C ARG A 84 -9.94 44.09 -22.54
N ASP A 85 -10.04 45.26 -23.15
CA ASP A 85 -10.96 46.33 -22.73
C ASP A 85 -12.44 45.94 -22.86
N GLU A 86 -12.82 45.10 -23.84
CA GLU A 86 -14.17 44.56 -24.00
C GLU A 86 -14.49 43.44 -23.00
N TRP A 87 -13.52 42.58 -22.65
CA TRP A 87 -13.68 41.59 -21.58
C TRP A 87 -13.82 42.27 -20.21
N ASN A 88 -12.92 43.20 -19.87
CA ASN A 88 -12.92 43.94 -18.61
C ASN A 88 -14.24 44.70 -18.34
N LYS A 89 -14.94 45.11 -19.40
CA LYS A 89 -16.21 45.86 -19.32
C LYS A 89 -17.44 44.97 -19.48
N GLY A 90 -17.27 43.66 -19.66
CA GLY A 90 -18.35 42.72 -19.95
C GLY A 90 -19.08 42.96 -21.27
N THR A 91 -18.49 43.74 -22.19
CA THR A 91 -19.11 44.12 -23.48
C THR A 91 -18.74 43.19 -24.63
N ILE A 92 -17.77 42.28 -24.42
CA ILE A 92 -17.38 41.24 -25.38
C ILE A 92 -18.59 40.39 -25.79
N LYS A 93 -18.75 40.17 -27.09
CA LYS A 93 -19.87 39.39 -27.63
C LYS A 93 -19.44 37.96 -27.91
N LEU A 94 -19.84 37.04 -27.04
CA LEU A 94 -19.73 35.59 -27.25
C LEU A 94 -20.78 35.15 -28.28
N LEU A 95 -20.40 34.30 -29.24
CA LEU A 95 -21.28 33.79 -30.30
C LEU A 95 -21.47 32.28 -30.19
N PRO A 96 -22.62 31.70 -30.62
CA PRO A 96 -22.87 30.24 -30.59
C PRO A 96 -21.93 29.36 -31.44
N ARG A 97 -20.91 29.95 -32.08
CA ARG A 97 -19.88 29.30 -32.89
C ARG A 97 -18.49 29.34 -32.26
N ASP A 98 -18.31 30.07 -31.17
CA ASP A 98 -17.03 30.22 -30.51
C ASP A 98 -16.80 28.99 -29.60
N GLU A 99 -15.74 28.22 -29.85
CA GLU A 99 -15.45 26.93 -29.20
C GLU A 99 -14.85 27.10 -27.79
N ASP A 100 -14.04 28.13 -27.64
CA ASP A 100 -13.11 28.41 -26.54
C ASP A 100 -12.78 29.92 -26.52
N VAL A 101 -12.25 30.43 -25.40
CA VAL A 101 -11.76 31.82 -25.24
C VAL A 101 -10.79 32.23 -26.35
N HIS A 102 -9.98 31.25 -26.73
CA HIS A 102 -9.04 31.25 -27.84
C HIS A 102 -9.67 31.66 -29.17
N THR A 103 -10.81 31.07 -29.54
CA THR A 103 -11.59 31.42 -30.73
C THR A 103 -12.29 32.76 -30.59
N VAL A 104 -12.78 33.13 -29.41
CA VAL A 104 -13.38 34.45 -29.16
C VAL A 104 -12.36 35.56 -29.43
N ASN A 105 -11.17 35.46 -28.84
CA ASN A 105 -10.11 36.46 -28.98
C ASN A 105 -9.59 36.54 -30.43
N GLU A 106 -9.33 35.40 -31.08
CA GLU A 106 -8.87 35.39 -32.48
C GLU A 106 -9.94 35.93 -33.44
N ARG A 107 -11.22 35.53 -33.28
CA ARG A 107 -12.33 36.11 -34.05
C ARG A 107 -12.45 37.62 -33.84
N ARG A 108 -12.42 38.08 -32.58
CA ARG A 108 -12.59 39.50 -32.26
C ARG A 108 -11.42 40.33 -32.81
N LEU A 109 -10.20 39.78 -32.84
CA LEU A 109 -9.06 40.42 -33.49
C LEU A 109 -9.27 40.56 -35.01
N PHE A 110 -9.74 39.50 -35.68
CA PHE A 110 -10.12 39.55 -37.10
C PHE A 110 -11.18 40.63 -37.40
N GLU A 111 -12.14 40.82 -36.50
CA GLU A 111 -13.19 41.85 -36.60
C GLU A 111 -12.68 43.29 -36.37
N ILE A 112 -11.60 43.49 -35.59
CA ILE A 112 -11.05 44.81 -35.24
C ILE A 112 -9.96 45.27 -36.22
N ILE A 113 -9.02 44.39 -36.60
CA ILE A 113 -7.83 44.76 -37.41
C ILE A 113 -7.80 44.14 -38.82
N GLY A 114 -8.79 43.32 -39.16
CA GLY A 114 -8.92 42.69 -40.47
C GLY A 114 -8.08 41.40 -40.65
N PRO A 115 -8.53 40.49 -41.53
CA PRO A 115 -7.98 39.14 -41.64
C PRO A 115 -6.52 39.09 -42.12
N GLN A 116 -6.08 40.07 -42.92
CA GLN A 116 -4.74 40.08 -43.51
C GLN A 116 -3.62 40.31 -42.49
N ILE A 117 -3.92 40.95 -41.36
CA ILE A 117 -2.98 41.19 -40.27
C ILE A 117 -3.25 40.22 -39.11
N ALA A 118 -4.51 40.07 -38.69
CA ALA A 118 -4.87 39.16 -37.60
C ALA A 118 -4.45 37.71 -37.86
N GLY A 119 -4.62 37.22 -39.10
CA GLY A 119 -4.24 35.86 -39.48
C GLY A 119 -2.74 35.54 -39.44
N LYS A 120 -1.87 36.55 -39.27
CA LYS A 120 -0.43 36.33 -39.06
C LYS A 120 -0.07 36.00 -37.61
N LEU A 121 -0.94 36.27 -36.64
CA LEU A 121 -0.65 36.02 -35.22
C LEU A 121 -0.45 34.52 -34.91
N HIS A 122 -1.12 33.64 -35.64
CA HIS A 122 -1.02 32.19 -35.46
C HIS A 122 0.23 31.57 -36.11
N THR A 123 1.07 32.33 -36.82
CA THR A 123 2.22 31.79 -37.56
C THR A 123 3.16 31.00 -36.64
N GLY A 124 3.24 29.68 -36.82
CA GLY A 124 4.11 28.79 -36.03
C GLY A 124 3.62 28.45 -34.62
N ARG A 125 2.49 29.01 -34.18
CA ARG A 125 1.86 28.71 -32.88
C ARG A 125 0.90 27.53 -32.98
N SER A 126 0.61 26.87 -31.87
CA SER A 126 -0.51 25.93 -31.72
C SER A 126 -1.33 26.22 -30.47
N ARG A 127 -2.61 25.83 -30.48
CA ARG A 127 -3.46 25.84 -29.28
C ARG A 127 -2.93 24.90 -28.18
N ASN A 128 -2.23 23.82 -28.55
CA ASN A 128 -1.71 22.81 -27.63
C ASN A 128 -0.66 23.38 -26.65
N GLU A 129 0.25 24.23 -27.13
CA GLU A 129 1.21 24.96 -26.27
C GLU A 129 0.56 26.16 -25.59
N GLN A 130 -0.35 26.85 -26.29
CA GLN A 130 -0.94 28.12 -25.85
C GLN A 130 -1.77 27.94 -24.58
N VAL A 131 -2.67 26.95 -24.55
CA VAL A 131 -3.47 26.66 -23.36
C VAL A 131 -2.60 26.35 -22.12
N VAL A 132 -1.41 25.77 -22.30
CA VAL A 132 -0.47 25.49 -21.22
C VAL A 132 0.25 26.76 -20.74
N VAL A 133 0.54 27.72 -21.64
CA VAL A 133 1.01 29.05 -21.25
C VAL A 133 -0.04 29.75 -20.41
N ASP A 134 -1.27 29.79 -20.91
CA ASP A 134 -2.34 30.58 -20.31
C ASP A 134 -2.69 30.04 -18.91
N MET A 135 -2.79 28.71 -18.78
CA MET A 135 -2.99 28.05 -17.47
C MET A 135 -1.83 28.26 -16.50
N LYS A 136 -0.57 28.27 -16.96
CA LYS A 136 0.58 28.53 -16.07
C LYS A 136 0.67 29.99 -15.64
N LEU A 137 0.37 30.93 -16.53
CA LEU A 137 0.26 32.36 -16.19
C LEU A 137 -0.85 32.59 -15.15
N TRP A 138 -2.03 32.00 -15.36
CA TRP A 138 -3.16 32.07 -14.43
C TRP A 138 -2.80 31.42 -13.08
N MET A 139 -2.22 30.22 -13.10
CA MET A 139 -1.86 29.50 -11.88
C MET A 139 -0.79 30.24 -11.06
N ARG A 140 0.13 30.97 -11.71
CA ARG A 140 1.09 31.84 -11.00
C ARG A 140 0.40 32.91 -10.15
N ASN A 141 -0.69 33.47 -10.65
CA ASN A 141 -1.53 34.43 -9.90
C ASN A 141 -2.32 33.72 -8.78
N ALA A 142 -2.89 32.53 -9.08
CA ALA A 142 -3.64 31.73 -8.12
C ALA A 142 -2.79 31.27 -6.92
N ILE A 143 -1.55 30.80 -7.17
CA ILE A 143 -0.58 30.43 -6.12
C ILE A 143 -0.28 31.65 -5.22
N ALA A 144 -0.03 32.82 -5.81
CA ALA A 144 0.29 34.03 -5.07
C ALA A 144 -0.87 34.48 -4.14
N ASP A 145 -2.13 34.33 -4.56
CA ASP A 145 -3.27 34.67 -3.69
C ASP A 145 -3.50 33.64 -2.58
N LEU A 146 -3.38 32.34 -2.88
CA LEU A 146 -3.45 31.29 -1.84
C LEU A 146 -2.32 31.42 -0.82
N GLN A 147 -1.09 31.78 -1.25
CA GLN A 147 0.01 32.09 -0.35
C GLN A 147 -0.27 33.33 0.52
N ARG A 148 -0.83 34.39 -0.06
CA ARG A 148 -1.25 35.59 0.69
C ARG A 148 -2.28 35.23 1.77
N LEU A 149 -3.30 34.45 1.44
CA LEU A 149 -4.34 33.99 2.36
C LEU A 149 -3.78 33.07 3.46
N LEU A 150 -2.88 32.15 3.13
CA LEU A 150 -2.16 31.33 4.12
C LEU A 150 -1.34 32.19 5.09
N LEU A 151 -0.65 33.22 4.59
CA LEU A 151 0.15 34.13 5.42
C LEU A 151 -0.72 34.99 6.36
N GLU A 152 -1.91 35.41 5.89
CA GLU A 152 -2.91 36.11 6.68
C GLU A 152 -3.54 35.20 7.76
N LEU A 153 -3.80 33.92 7.44
CA LEU A 153 -4.25 32.91 8.40
C LEU A 153 -3.18 32.61 9.46
N VAL A 154 -1.92 32.41 9.06
CA VAL A 154 -0.80 32.22 10.01
C VAL A 154 -0.65 33.42 10.94
N ARG A 155 -0.78 34.66 10.43
CA ARG A 155 -0.78 35.88 11.26
C ARG A 155 -1.94 35.86 12.27
N ALA A 156 -3.16 35.58 11.81
CA ALA A 156 -4.35 35.53 12.66
C ALA A 156 -4.23 34.49 13.80
N ILE A 157 -3.80 33.28 13.48
CA ILE A 157 -3.56 32.20 14.46
C ILE A 157 -2.49 32.64 15.48
N ASN A 158 -1.40 33.25 15.02
CA ASN A 158 -0.30 33.71 15.86
C ASN A 158 -0.72 34.85 16.82
N ASP A 159 -1.49 35.83 16.34
CA ASP A 159 -1.94 36.97 17.16
C ASP A 159 -3.10 36.61 18.11
N VAL A 160 -3.85 35.54 17.86
CA VAL A 160 -4.77 34.94 18.85
C VAL A 160 -3.99 34.15 19.91
N ALA A 161 -2.97 33.39 19.50
CA ALA A 161 -2.12 32.64 20.42
C ALA A 161 -1.30 33.56 21.35
N ASP A 162 -0.81 34.69 20.88
CA ASP A 162 -0.10 35.69 21.70
C ASP A 162 -1.01 36.28 22.80
N ARG A 163 -2.30 36.48 22.50
CA ARG A 163 -3.29 37.02 23.46
C ARG A 163 -3.66 36.04 24.58
N HIS A 164 -3.66 34.74 24.32
CA HIS A 164 -4.14 33.71 25.27
C HIS A 164 -3.03 32.82 25.84
N ILE A 165 -1.78 33.29 25.88
CA ILE A 165 -0.62 32.49 26.33
C ILE A 165 -0.72 31.98 27.77
N GLU A 166 -1.45 32.68 28.65
CA GLU A 166 -1.67 32.26 30.04
C GLU A 166 -2.73 31.14 30.17
N VAL A 167 -3.54 30.89 29.13
CA VAL A 167 -4.70 30.00 29.20
C VAL A 167 -4.26 28.55 29.16
N LEU A 168 -4.50 27.82 30.25
CA LEU A 168 -4.27 26.38 30.31
C LEU A 168 -5.55 25.60 29.94
N MET A 169 -5.39 24.59 29.10
CA MET A 169 -6.46 23.68 28.67
C MET A 169 -5.96 22.22 28.73
N PRO A 170 -6.86 21.22 28.78
CA PRO A 170 -6.44 19.83 28.58
C PRO A 170 -5.90 19.60 27.16
N GLY A 171 -4.70 19.05 27.06
CA GLY A 171 -4.18 18.48 25.81
C GLY A 171 -4.76 17.09 25.58
N TYR A 172 -5.03 16.74 24.31
CA TYR A 172 -5.77 15.53 23.96
C TYR A 172 -4.95 14.52 23.16
N THR A 173 -5.11 13.25 23.51
CA THR A 173 -4.72 12.10 22.67
C THR A 173 -5.88 11.13 22.63
N HIS A 174 -6.30 10.67 21.44
CA HIS A 174 -7.49 9.81 21.28
C HIS A 174 -8.79 10.42 21.86
N MET A 175 -8.90 11.77 21.87
CA MET A 175 -9.92 12.54 22.59
C MET A 175 -10.05 12.22 24.10
N GLN A 176 -9.03 11.60 24.70
CA GLN A 176 -8.85 11.54 26.15
C GLN A 176 -7.95 12.69 26.60
N ARG A 177 -8.23 13.27 27.77
CA ARG A 177 -7.37 14.26 28.41
C ARG A 177 -6.05 13.59 28.81
N ALA A 178 -4.93 14.12 28.32
CA ALA A 178 -3.61 13.55 28.56
C ALA A 178 -2.84 14.37 29.63
N GLN A 179 -2.42 15.59 29.27
CA GLN A 179 -1.63 16.48 30.13
C GLN A 179 -2.10 17.93 29.94
N PRO A 180 -1.88 18.85 30.91
CA PRO A 180 -2.14 20.27 30.71
C PRO A 180 -1.27 20.84 29.59
N VAL A 181 -1.84 21.70 28.74
CA VAL A 181 -1.12 22.47 27.71
C VAL A 181 -1.62 23.92 27.68
N ARG A 182 -0.81 24.84 27.17
CA ARG A 182 -1.28 26.20 26.85
C ARG A 182 -2.17 26.16 25.61
N PHE A 183 -3.32 26.84 25.64
CA PHE A 183 -4.23 26.98 24.48
C PHE A 183 -3.49 27.48 23.24
N SER A 184 -2.60 28.45 23.42
CA SER A 184 -1.73 28.97 22.38
C SER A 184 -0.84 27.91 21.74
N HIS A 185 -0.36 26.91 22.48
CA HIS A 185 0.46 25.84 21.92
C HIS A 185 -0.35 24.89 21.01
N TRP A 186 -1.59 24.58 21.39
CA TRP A 186 -2.54 23.89 20.50
C TRP A 186 -2.77 24.70 19.23
N LEU A 187 -3.08 25.99 19.37
CA LEU A 187 -3.43 26.87 18.24
C LEU A 187 -2.24 27.09 17.28
N LEU A 188 -1.03 27.31 17.80
CA LEU A 188 0.19 27.48 17.01
C LEU A 188 0.58 26.22 16.23
N SER A 189 0.17 25.01 16.67
CA SER A 189 0.42 23.79 15.89
C SER A 189 -0.20 23.85 14.50
N TYR A 190 -1.33 24.55 14.35
CA TYR A 190 -1.96 24.81 13.05
C TYR A 190 -1.27 25.92 12.26
N ALA A 191 -0.74 26.96 12.92
CA ALA A 191 0.10 27.95 12.24
C ALA A 191 1.33 27.31 11.59
N PHE A 192 1.97 26.33 12.24
CA PHE A 192 3.08 25.60 11.63
C PHE A 192 2.67 24.77 10.40
N TYR A 193 1.52 24.09 10.43
CA TYR A 193 1.00 23.39 9.24
C TYR A 193 0.79 24.35 8.05
N PHE A 194 0.10 25.47 8.25
CA PHE A 194 -0.14 26.45 7.18
C PHE A 194 1.13 27.19 6.73
N LYS A 195 2.11 27.35 7.64
CA LYS A 195 3.44 27.89 7.33
C LYS A 195 4.25 26.95 6.45
N GLU A 196 4.14 25.64 6.62
CA GLU A 196 4.73 24.65 5.71
C GLU A 196 3.99 24.60 4.36
N ASP A 197 2.66 24.76 4.35
CA ASP A 197 1.88 24.80 3.11
C ASP A 197 2.21 26.01 2.24
N PHE A 198 2.48 27.17 2.86
CA PHE A 198 3.02 28.34 2.18
C PHE A 198 4.36 28.05 1.49
N ASP A 199 5.28 27.35 2.16
CA ASP A 199 6.59 26.97 1.59
C ASP A 199 6.40 26.02 0.40
N ARG A 200 5.51 25.03 0.53
CA ARG A 200 5.19 24.07 -0.54
C ARG A 200 4.69 24.77 -1.80
N PHE A 201 3.82 25.78 -1.64
CA PHE A 201 3.38 26.63 -2.75
C PHE A 201 4.52 27.48 -3.33
N GLU A 202 5.45 27.96 -2.51
CA GLU A 202 6.60 28.75 -2.99
C GLU A 202 7.56 27.90 -3.83
N GLU A 203 7.89 26.70 -3.36
CA GLU A 203 8.70 25.74 -4.11
C GLU A 203 8.02 25.31 -5.42
N PHE A 204 6.72 25.01 -5.37
CA PHE A 204 5.94 24.63 -6.54
C PHE A 204 5.87 25.77 -7.56
N GLY A 205 5.64 27.02 -7.12
CA GLY A 205 5.64 28.19 -7.98
C GLY A 205 6.95 28.32 -8.78
N ARG A 206 8.10 28.13 -8.12
CA ARG A 206 9.42 28.09 -8.77
C ARG A 206 9.56 26.96 -9.79
N ARG A 207 9.09 25.74 -9.47
CA ARG A 207 9.13 24.58 -10.39
C ARG A 207 8.22 24.78 -11.61
N MET A 208 7.05 25.38 -11.40
CA MET A 208 6.02 25.54 -12.42
C MET A 208 6.36 26.63 -13.45
N ASN A 209 7.05 27.71 -13.03
CA ASN A 209 7.36 28.92 -13.80
C ASN A 209 8.41 28.77 -14.93
N VAL A 210 8.28 27.71 -15.74
CA VAL A 210 9.07 27.44 -16.95
C VAL A 210 8.21 27.63 -18.21
N LEU A 211 8.67 28.46 -19.16
CA LEU A 211 7.93 28.83 -20.37
C LEU A 211 7.64 27.60 -21.26
N PRO A 212 6.36 27.33 -21.59
CA PRO A 212 5.99 26.34 -22.60
C PRO A 212 5.97 26.91 -24.04
N LEU A 213 5.65 28.19 -24.26
CA LEU A 213 5.50 28.78 -25.60
C LEU A 213 6.75 28.63 -26.49
N GLY A 214 6.54 28.39 -27.78
CA GLY A 214 7.57 28.02 -28.75
C GLY A 214 7.77 26.51 -28.92
N SER A 215 6.87 25.69 -28.39
CA SER A 215 6.82 24.23 -28.53
C SER A 215 5.94 23.76 -29.70
N GLY A 216 5.18 24.66 -30.33
CA GLY A 216 4.32 24.33 -31.45
C GLY A 216 3.22 23.34 -31.06
N ALA A 217 2.80 22.48 -32.00
CA ALA A 217 1.77 21.47 -31.74
C ALA A 217 2.27 20.23 -30.98
N LEU A 218 3.58 19.94 -31.10
CA LEU A 218 4.33 18.88 -30.40
C LEU A 218 5.84 18.90 -30.76
N ALA A 219 6.20 19.41 -31.94
CA ALA A 219 7.53 19.25 -32.54
C ALA A 219 8.45 20.48 -32.43
N GLY A 220 8.07 21.50 -31.66
CA GLY A 220 8.76 22.80 -31.61
C GLY A 220 8.18 23.82 -32.59
N ASN A 221 8.59 25.08 -32.43
CA ASN A 221 8.31 26.14 -33.40
C ASN A 221 9.30 26.04 -34.59
N PRO A 222 8.83 26.04 -35.86
CA PRO A 222 9.71 25.89 -37.02
C PRO A 222 10.40 27.19 -37.47
N PHE A 223 10.16 28.32 -36.78
CA PHE A 223 10.76 29.61 -37.06
C PHE A 223 11.78 29.99 -35.98
N ASN A 224 12.66 30.96 -36.28
CA ASN A 224 13.76 31.38 -35.40
C ASN A 224 13.29 32.26 -34.23
N ILE A 225 12.36 31.74 -33.42
CA ILE A 225 11.77 32.41 -32.25
C ILE A 225 12.69 32.25 -31.03
N ASN A 226 13.13 33.36 -30.45
CA ASN A 226 13.96 33.35 -29.24
C ASN A 226 13.12 33.05 -27.98
N ARG A 227 12.97 31.77 -27.66
CA ARG A 227 12.20 31.30 -26.50
C ARG A 227 12.71 31.85 -25.15
N HIS A 228 14.02 32.06 -24.98
CA HIS A 228 14.56 32.64 -23.73
C HIS A 228 14.12 34.09 -23.53
N LYS A 229 14.05 34.87 -24.61
CA LYS A 229 13.53 36.24 -24.55
C LYS A 229 12.02 36.26 -24.32
N LEU A 230 11.28 35.34 -24.95
CA LEU A 230 9.85 35.16 -24.72
C LEU A 230 9.53 34.71 -23.27
N ALA A 231 10.43 33.98 -22.62
CA ALA A 231 10.32 33.64 -21.20
C ALA A 231 10.45 34.90 -20.33
N ALA A 232 11.49 35.69 -20.56
CA ALA A 232 11.71 36.95 -19.85
C ALA A 232 10.57 37.97 -20.08
N ASP A 233 10.01 38.03 -21.28
CA ASP A 233 8.88 38.91 -21.63
C ASP A 233 7.56 38.52 -20.93
N LEU A 234 7.42 37.26 -20.48
CA LEU A 234 6.25 36.75 -19.76
C LEU A 234 6.54 36.42 -18.27
N GLY A 235 7.74 36.73 -17.78
CA GLY A 235 8.17 36.51 -16.39
C GLY A 235 8.42 35.05 -16.00
N PHE A 236 8.71 34.17 -16.95
CA PHE A 236 9.14 32.79 -16.69
C PHE A 236 10.66 32.73 -16.45
N ASP A 237 11.10 31.90 -15.49
CA ASP A 237 12.50 31.79 -15.08
C ASP A 237 13.37 30.99 -16.06
N GLY A 238 12.74 30.25 -16.97
CA GLY A 238 13.41 29.43 -17.98
C GLY A 238 12.50 29.01 -19.13
N VAL A 239 13.02 28.14 -20.00
CA VAL A 239 12.28 27.54 -21.13
C VAL A 239 12.23 26.03 -20.97
N SER A 240 11.13 25.41 -21.38
CA SER A 240 11.02 23.95 -21.40
C SER A 240 11.93 23.32 -22.46
N HIS A 241 12.58 22.21 -22.13
CA HIS A 241 13.57 21.58 -23.03
C HIS A 241 12.98 20.64 -24.08
N ASN A 242 11.76 20.12 -23.88
CA ASN A 242 11.12 19.17 -24.79
C ASN A 242 9.68 19.61 -25.14
N SER A 243 9.42 19.76 -26.44
CA SER A 243 8.15 20.26 -26.98
C SER A 243 7.01 19.24 -26.93
N MET A 244 7.31 17.95 -26.92
CA MET A 244 6.30 16.90 -26.76
C MET A 244 5.80 16.89 -25.31
N ASN A 245 6.73 16.84 -24.35
CA ASN A 245 6.43 16.94 -22.92
C ASN A 245 5.52 18.15 -22.63
N VAL A 246 5.87 19.34 -23.11
CA VAL A 246 5.09 20.58 -22.90
C VAL A 246 3.61 20.46 -23.23
N VAL A 247 3.28 19.89 -24.40
CA VAL A 247 1.89 19.89 -24.87
C VAL A 247 1.06 18.77 -24.21
N SER A 248 1.72 17.74 -23.67
CA SER A 248 1.10 16.69 -22.84
C SER A 248 1.07 17.00 -21.34
N ASP A 249 2.00 17.82 -20.83
CA ASP A 249 2.24 18.08 -19.40
C ASP A 249 0.99 18.67 -18.73
N ARG A 250 0.57 18.02 -17.63
CA ARG A 250 -0.39 18.54 -16.64
C ARG A 250 0.03 18.20 -15.21
N ASP A 251 1.30 17.86 -14.98
CA ASP A 251 1.82 17.54 -13.66
C ASP A 251 1.69 18.76 -12.73
N PHE A 252 1.81 19.97 -13.28
CA PHE A 252 1.54 21.21 -12.56
C PHE A 252 0.07 21.34 -12.09
N VAL A 253 -0.92 20.79 -12.80
CA VAL A 253 -2.32 20.76 -12.36
C VAL A 253 -2.54 19.70 -11.27
N VAL A 254 -1.87 18.55 -11.40
CA VAL A 254 -1.87 17.48 -10.38
C VAL A 254 -1.26 18.00 -9.06
N GLU A 255 -0.10 18.65 -9.14
CA GLU A 255 0.64 19.20 -7.99
C GLU A 255 -0.12 20.36 -7.33
N PHE A 256 -0.70 21.28 -8.10
CA PHE A 256 -1.58 22.33 -7.57
C PHE A 256 -2.78 21.74 -6.82
N ASN A 257 -3.52 20.82 -7.42
CA ASN A 257 -4.67 20.17 -6.77
C ASN A 257 -4.24 19.36 -5.53
N PHE A 258 -3.04 18.79 -5.52
CA PHE A 258 -2.46 18.11 -4.35
C PHE A 258 -2.17 19.07 -3.20
N LEU A 259 -1.53 20.21 -3.46
CA LEU A 259 -1.23 21.21 -2.42
C LEU A 259 -2.52 21.80 -1.83
N CYS A 260 -3.49 22.15 -2.66
CA CYS A 260 -4.82 22.55 -2.23
C CYS A 260 -5.51 21.47 -1.36
N THR A 261 -5.40 20.19 -1.75
CA THR A 261 -5.90 19.06 -0.93
C THR A 261 -5.23 19.01 0.45
N LEU A 262 -3.91 19.21 0.53
CA LEU A 262 -3.19 19.15 1.81
C LEU A 262 -3.61 20.29 2.74
N VAL A 263 -3.75 21.52 2.20
CA VAL A 263 -4.26 22.67 2.96
C VAL A 263 -5.69 22.42 3.44
N ALA A 264 -6.56 21.84 2.62
CA ALA A 264 -7.92 21.44 3.03
C ALA A 264 -7.90 20.39 4.16
N VAL A 265 -6.98 19.42 4.12
CA VAL A 265 -6.78 18.46 5.22
C VAL A 265 -6.30 19.14 6.51
N HIS A 266 -5.45 20.17 6.43
CA HIS A 266 -5.05 20.94 7.62
C HIS A 266 -6.19 21.83 8.16
N MET A 267 -6.97 22.48 7.29
CA MET A 267 -8.16 23.24 7.67
C MET A 267 -9.25 22.37 8.29
N SER A 268 -9.51 21.18 7.74
CA SER A 268 -10.52 20.25 8.28
C SER A 268 -10.15 19.71 9.67
N ARG A 269 -8.84 19.53 9.96
CA ARG A 269 -8.37 19.20 11.32
C ARG A 269 -8.56 20.35 12.31
N LEU A 270 -8.32 21.60 11.89
CA LEU A 270 -8.61 22.77 12.72
C LEU A 270 -10.13 22.91 12.94
N ALA A 271 -10.92 22.69 11.90
CA ALA A 271 -12.38 22.70 11.98
C ALA A 271 -12.93 21.64 12.93
N GLU A 272 -12.41 20.40 12.92
CA GLU A 272 -12.81 19.34 13.85
C GLU A 272 -12.63 19.76 15.32
N ASP A 273 -11.44 20.26 15.68
CA ASP A 273 -11.14 20.72 17.03
C ASP A 273 -12.02 21.92 17.43
N LEU A 274 -12.18 22.91 16.54
CA LEU A 274 -13.05 24.08 16.79
C LEU A 274 -14.52 23.68 16.97
N ILE A 275 -15.04 22.76 16.15
CA ILE A 275 -16.40 22.20 16.29
C ILE A 275 -16.54 21.56 17.67
N LEU A 276 -15.63 20.65 18.03
CA LEU A 276 -15.65 19.95 19.31
C LEU A 276 -15.57 20.93 20.50
N TYR A 277 -14.68 21.91 20.45
CA TYR A 277 -14.49 22.91 21.49
C TYR A 277 -15.65 23.91 21.63
N SER A 278 -16.46 24.10 20.58
CA SER A 278 -17.69 24.91 20.60
C SER A 278 -18.94 24.18 21.12
N THR A 279 -18.88 22.85 21.29
CA THR A 279 -19.98 22.05 21.89
C THR A 279 -20.26 22.46 23.35
N LYS A 280 -21.43 22.11 23.90
CA LYS A 280 -21.77 22.44 25.31
C LYS A 280 -21.10 21.52 26.33
N GLU A 281 -20.61 20.38 25.88
CA GLU A 281 -19.83 19.41 26.63
C GLU A 281 -18.42 19.96 26.91
N TYR A 282 -17.78 20.58 25.92
CA TYR A 282 -16.46 21.20 26.05
C TYR A 282 -16.60 22.68 26.45
N ASN A 283 -17.21 23.50 25.59
CA ASN A 283 -17.44 24.94 25.74
C ASN A 283 -16.14 25.73 26.02
N PHE A 284 -15.03 25.35 25.36
CA PHE A 284 -13.74 26.06 25.47
C PHE A 284 -13.70 27.34 24.62
N ILE A 285 -14.52 27.39 23.56
CA ILE A 285 -14.64 28.56 22.69
C ILE A 285 -16.10 28.90 22.39
N GLU A 286 -16.34 30.18 22.15
CA GLU A 286 -17.59 30.73 21.61
C GLU A 286 -17.32 31.30 20.22
N LEU A 287 -17.99 30.76 19.19
CA LEU A 287 -17.88 31.22 17.80
C LEU A 287 -18.77 32.46 17.55
N SER A 288 -18.34 33.36 16.66
CA SER A 288 -19.10 34.56 16.27
C SER A 288 -20.43 34.20 15.60
N GLU A 289 -21.43 35.04 15.80
CA GLU A 289 -22.74 34.96 15.13
C GLU A 289 -22.63 35.24 13.62
N GLU A 290 -21.57 35.93 13.19
CA GLU A 290 -21.24 36.18 11.78
C GLU A 290 -20.84 34.90 11.02
N TYR A 291 -20.43 33.85 11.74
CA TYR A 291 -19.91 32.60 11.16
C TYR A 291 -20.65 31.34 11.64
N THR A 292 -21.81 31.48 12.28
CA THR A 292 -22.62 30.36 12.78
C THR A 292 -24.11 30.57 12.53
N THR A 293 -24.86 29.49 12.32
CA THR A 293 -26.33 29.59 12.20
C THR A 293 -27.02 29.35 13.54
N GLY A 294 -28.17 29.98 13.75
CA GLY A 294 -28.98 29.83 14.97
C GLY A 294 -30.20 28.95 14.78
N SER A 295 -30.78 28.44 15.87
CA SER A 295 -32.14 27.90 15.85
C SER A 295 -33.15 28.95 16.31
N SER A 296 -34.15 29.23 15.47
CA SER A 296 -35.26 30.16 15.78
C SER A 296 -36.13 29.76 16.98
N LEU A 297 -35.97 28.52 17.49
CA LEU A 297 -36.64 28.02 18.70
C LEU A 297 -35.68 27.86 19.91
N MET A 298 -34.37 27.90 19.70
CA MET A 298 -33.35 27.63 20.72
C MET A 298 -32.21 28.65 20.59
N PRO A 299 -32.34 29.87 21.17
CA PRO A 299 -31.38 30.95 20.98
C PRO A 299 -29.97 30.65 21.54
N GLN A 300 -29.83 29.63 22.39
CA GLN A 300 -28.54 29.15 22.90
C GLN A 300 -27.83 28.14 21.98
N LYS A 301 -28.48 27.68 20.89
CA LYS A 301 -27.91 26.75 19.91
C LYS A 301 -27.39 27.52 18.70
N ARG A 302 -26.08 27.77 18.70
CA ARG A 302 -25.32 28.10 17.49
C ARG A 302 -24.77 26.81 16.87
N ASN A 303 -24.81 26.72 15.54
CA ASN A 303 -24.30 25.59 14.77
C ASN A 303 -23.01 26.02 14.05
N PRO A 304 -21.92 25.22 14.09
CA PRO A 304 -20.63 25.57 13.49
C PRO A 304 -20.59 25.31 11.98
N ASP A 305 -21.66 25.63 11.24
CA ASP A 305 -21.89 25.23 9.84
C ASP A 305 -20.71 25.59 8.94
N SER A 306 -20.15 26.80 9.11
CA SER A 306 -18.94 27.26 8.40
C SER A 306 -17.77 26.28 8.51
N LEU A 307 -17.54 25.72 9.69
CA LEU A 307 -16.49 24.74 9.96
C LEU A 307 -16.87 23.34 9.44
N GLU A 308 -18.15 22.96 9.53
CA GLU A 308 -18.63 21.70 8.94
C GLU A 308 -18.47 21.70 7.41
N LEU A 309 -18.68 22.85 6.78
CA LEU A 309 -18.51 23.08 5.35
C LEU A 309 -17.03 23.08 4.93
N ILE A 310 -16.14 23.76 5.68
CA ILE A 310 -14.68 23.67 5.49
C ILE A 310 -14.21 22.21 5.58
N ARG A 311 -14.70 21.47 6.58
CA ARG A 311 -14.43 20.03 6.75
C ARG A 311 -14.96 19.21 5.55
N GLY A 312 -16.18 19.49 5.08
CA GLY A 312 -16.80 18.82 3.94
C GLY A 312 -16.13 19.06 2.60
N ILE A 313 -15.73 20.30 2.30
CA ILE A 313 -15.09 20.74 1.04
C ILE A 313 -13.77 20.01 0.75
N THR A 314 -13.09 19.50 1.78
CA THR A 314 -11.92 18.63 1.64
C THR A 314 -12.20 17.39 0.75
N GLY A 315 -13.43 16.86 0.77
CA GLY A 315 -13.85 15.75 -0.08
C GLY A 315 -13.85 16.11 -1.58
N PRO A 316 -14.63 17.10 -2.04
CA PRO A 316 -14.59 17.62 -3.40
C PRO A 316 -13.20 18.00 -3.91
N VAL A 317 -12.38 18.70 -3.09
CA VAL A 317 -11.01 19.09 -3.48
C VAL A 317 -10.13 17.87 -3.76
N PHE A 318 -10.14 16.87 -2.87
CA PHE A 318 -9.44 15.60 -3.09
C PHE A 318 -10.01 14.81 -4.29
N GLY A 319 -11.33 14.91 -4.52
CA GLY A 319 -12.00 14.33 -5.68
C GLY A 319 -11.46 14.88 -7.00
N GLN A 320 -11.25 16.19 -7.10
CA GLN A 320 -10.66 16.83 -8.29
C GLN A 320 -9.18 16.47 -8.49
N HIS A 321 -8.40 16.29 -7.42
CA HIS A 321 -7.04 15.76 -7.50
C HIS A 321 -7.02 14.31 -8.03
N CYS A 322 -7.90 13.44 -7.53
CA CYS A 322 -8.06 12.08 -8.03
C CYS A 322 -8.54 12.03 -9.49
N ALA A 323 -9.45 12.94 -9.88
CA ALA A 323 -10.01 13.00 -11.22
C ALA A 323 -8.92 13.31 -12.27
N ILE A 324 -8.11 14.35 -12.08
CA ILE A 324 -7.04 14.70 -13.03
C ILE A 324 -5.97 13.60 -13.13
N LEU A 325 -5.61 12.96 -12.01
CA LEU A 325 -4.72 11.79 -12.03
C LEU A 325 -5.30 10.64 -12.88
N MET A 326 -6.60 10.37 -12.79
CA MET A 326 -7.25 9.33 -13.58
C MET A 326 -7.41 9.72 -15.06
N THR A 327 -7.63 11.00 -15.37
CA THR A 327 -7.63 11.52 -16.76
C THR A 327 -6.27 11.37 -17.43
N LEU A 328 -5.17 11.55 -16.70
CA LEU A 328 -3.81 11.42 -17.24
C LEU A 328 -3.33 9.96 -17.33
N LYS A 329 -3.91 9.05 -16.54
CA LYS A 329 -3.50 7.64 -16.46
C LYS A 329 -3.62 6.96 -17.83
N GLY A 330 -2.48 6.62 -18.42
CA GLY A 330 -2.40 5.83 -19.65
C GLY A 330 -2.72 6.61 -20.94
N LEU A 331 -2.74 7.95 -20.93
CA LEU A 331 -2.81 8.72 -22.17
C LEU A 331 -1.56 8.46 -23.03
N PRO A 332 -1.71 8.16 -24.34
CA PRO A 332 -0.56 8.03 -25.23
C PRO A 332 0.06 9.41 -25.49
N SER A 333 1.36 9.44 -25.84
CA SER A 333 1.95 10.69 -26.35
C SER A 333 1.22 11.14 -27.63
N THR A 334 0.84 12.40 -27.83
CA THR A 334 1.32 13.59 -27.10
C THR A 334 0.16 14.40 -26.50
N TYR A 335 -0.39 15.39 -27.21
CA TYR A 335 -1.61 16.07 -26.80
C TYR A 335 -2.85 15.25 -27.20
N ASN A 336 -3.77 15.04 -26.26
CA ASN A 336 -5.06 14.40 -26.48
C ASN A 336 -6.19 15.33 -25.98
N LYS A 337 -7.40 15.22 -26.52
CA LYS A 337 -8.52 16.14 -26.15
C LYS A 337 -8.98 15.94 -24.69
N ASP A 338 -8.66 14.79 -24.09
CA ASP A 338 -8.78 14.47 -22.67
C ASP A 338 -8.14 15.54 -21.76
N LEU A 339 -7.08 16.19 -22.25
CA LEU A 339 -6.41 17.33 -21.61
C LEU A 339 -7.22 18.65 -21.68
N GLN A 340 -8.52 18.59 -21.96
CA GLN A 340 -9.49 19.68 -21.79
C GLN A 340 -10.19 19.63 -20.40
N CYS A 341 -10.15 18.48 -19.73
CA CYS A 341 -10.77 18.26 -18.40
C CYS A 341 -9.94 18.80 -17.22
N ASP A 342 -8.75 19.32 -17.50
CA ASP A 342 -7.81 19.95 -16.58
C ASP A 342 -8.37 21.22 -15.90
N LYS A 343 -8.99 22.11 -16.69
CA LYS A 343 -9.36 23.48 -16.28
C LYS A 343 -10.51 23.52 -15.27
N SER A 344 -11.53 22.68 -15.44
CA SER A 344 -12.69 22.65 -14.54
C SER A 344 -12.30 22.25 -13.12
N GLY A 345 -11.49 21.19 -12.98
CA GLY A 345 -10.96 20.76 -11.68
C GLY A 345 -10.02 21.80 -11.07
N MET A 346 -9.08 22.33 -11.85
CA MET A 346 -8.12 23.37 -11.41
C MET A 346 -8.81 24.63 -10.88
N PHE A 347 -9.81 25.15 -11.61
CA PHE A 347 -10.54 26.35 -11.21
C PHE A 347 -11.43 26.10 -9.99
N GLY A 348 -12.24 25.02 -10.00
CA GLY A 348 -13.15 24.73 -8.88
C GLY A 348 -12.42 24.46 -7.56
N VAL A 349 -11.23 23.84 -7.61
CA VAL A 349 -10.35 23.69 -6.45
C VAL A 349 -9.88 25.05 -5.94
N TYR A 350 -9.38 25.94 -6.81
CA TYR A 350 -8.94 27.27 -6.41
C TYR A 350 -10.05 28.09 -5.74
N ASP A 351 -11.24 28.14 -6.34
CA ASP A 351 -12.36 28.93 -5.84
C ASP A 351 -12.76 28.46 -4.42
N GLN A 352 -12.87 27.14 -4.23
CA GLN A 352 -13.17 26.53 -2.93
C GLN A 352 -12.10 26.84 -1.88
N MET A 353 -10.82 26.76 -2.25
CA MET A 353 -9.71 27.05 -1.32
C MET A 353 -9.64 28.54 -0.94
N GLN A 354 -9.88 29.45 -1.89
CA GLN A 354 -9.90 30.89 -1.65
C GLN A 354 -10.98 31.24 -0.61
N MET A 355 -12.19 30.69 -0.76
CA MET A 355 -13.29 30.90 0.19
C MET A 355 -13.00 30.31 1.57
N CYS A 356 -12.55 29.05 1.64
CA CYS A 356 -12.28 28.40 2.93
C CYS A 356 -11.19 29.09 3.75
N LEU A 357 -10.12 29.58 3.12
CA LEU A 357 -9.03 30.29 3.81
C LEU A 357 -9.48 31.64 4.38
N VAL A 358 -10.32 32.39 3.66
CA VAL A 358 -10.92 33.64 4.17
C VAL A 358 -11.85 33.34 5.36
N LEU A 359 -12.73 32.35 5.21
CA LEU A 359 -13.72 31.97 6.22
C LEU A 359 -13.07 31.50 7.52
N ILE A 360 -12.08 30.60 7.46
CA ILE A 360 -11.39 30.11 8.66
C ILE A 360 -10.52 31.19 9.32
N GLY A 361 -9.97 32.13 8.54
CA GLY A 361 -9.27 33.31 9.04
C GLY A 361 -10.19 34.21 9.88
N GLY A 362 -11.38 34.52 9.37
CA GLY A 362 -12.40 35.30 10.10
C GLY A 362 -12.86 34.63 11.39
N ILE A 363 -13.09 33.31 11.35
CA ILE A 363 -13.48 32.52 12.55
C ILE A 363 -12.38 32.59 13.63
N ILE A 364 -11.12 32.38 13.26
CA ILE A 364 -9.99 32.44 14.20
C ILE A 364 -9.82 33.85 14.80
N GLN A 365 -10.03 34.92 14.02
CA GLN A 365 -9.92 36.29 14.53
C GLN A 365 -11.04 36.67 15.52
N THR A 366 -12.25 36.12 15.33
CA THR A 366 -13.48 36.53 16.05
C THR A 366 -13.93 35.58 17.15
N MET A 367 -13.45 34.33 17.18
CA MET A 367 -13.76 33.40 18.27
C MET A 367 -13.30 33.93 19.63
N ARG A 368 -14.05 33.61 20.67
CA ARG A 368 -13.71 33.92 22.07
C ARG A 368 -13.29 32.65 22.79
N VAL A 369 -12.29 32.74 23.65
CA VAL A 369 -11.85 31.64 24.51
C VAL A 369 -12.50 31.78 25.89
N ASP A 370 -13.09 30.70 26.40
CA ASP A 370 -13.61 30.61 27.76
C ASP A 370 -12.51 30.09 28.68
N GLU A 371 -11.69 31.02 29.20
CA GLU A 371 -10.46 30.71 29.94
C GLU A 371 -10.77 29.96 31.26
N ASP A 372 -11.85 30.34 31.94
CA ASP A 372 -12.35 29.65 33.14
C ASP A 372 -12.81 28.22 32.82
N ARG A 373 -13.47 27.99 31.67
CA ARG A 373 -13.90 26.65 31.24
C ARG A 373 -12.75 25.76 30.77
N CYS A 374 -11.73 26.33 30.12
CA CYS A 374 -10.48 25.65 29.79
C CYS A 374 -9.78 25.18 31.08
N LEU A 375 -9.57 26.09 32.04
CA LEU A 375 -8.88 25.80 33.30
C LEU A 375 -9.64 24.82 34.20
N SER A 376 -10.97 25.01 34.35
CA SER A 376 -11.82 24.11 35.15
C SER A 376 -12.05 22.73 34.52
N SER A 377 -11.59 22.53 33.28
CA SER A 377 -11.58 21.23 32.60
C SER A 377 -10.29 20.44 32.78
N LEU A 378 -9.31 20.95 33.55
CA LEU A 378 -8.15 20.20 33.99
C LEU A 378 -8.46 19.40 35.27
N GLY A 379 -8.01 18.14 35.29
CA GLY A 379 -8.12 17.25 36.45
C GLY A 379 -6.75 16.88 37.03
N TYR A 380 -6.69 16.64 38.34
CA TYR A 380 -5.43 16.33 39.03
C TYR A 380 -4.86 14.95 38.64
N GLU A 381 -5.69 14.05 38.11
CA GLU A 381 -5.28 12.78 37.52
C GLU A 381 -4.30 12.95 36.34
N MET A 382 -4.39 14.07 35.62
CA MET A 382 -3.49 14.41 34.50
C MET A 382 -2.05 14.69 34.95
N LEU A 383 -1.82 14.85 36.27
CA LEU A 383 -0.53 15.13 36.88
C LEU A 383 0.17 13.84 37.41
N ALA A 384 -0.39 12.65 37.17
CA ALA A 384 0.30 11.39 37.46
C ALA A 384 1.63 11.26 36.69
N THR A 385 1.68 11.66 35.43
CA THR A 385 2.92 11.70 34.65
C THR A 385 3.98 12.62 35.29
N ASP A 386 3.55 13.74 35.87
CA ASP A 386 4.42 14.69 36.57
C ASP A 386 4.90 14.15 37.92
N MET A 387 4.12 13.28 38.58
CA MET A 387 4.55 12.50 39.74
C MET A 387 5.68 11.52 39.37
N ALA A 388 5.54 10.81 38.24
CA ALA A 388 6.63 9.97 37.73
C ALA A 388 7.87 10.82 37.40
N TYR A 389 7.73 12.01 36.81
CA TYR A 389 8.87 12.92 36.59
C TYR A 389 9.48 13.48 37.88
N TYR A 390 8.70 13.72 38.93
CA TYR A 390 9.17 14.10 40.27
C TYR A 390 10.08 13.02 40.89
N LEU A 391 9.75 11.75 40.67
CA LEU A 391 10.53 10.59 41.13
C LEU A 391 11.78 10.36 40.25
N VAL A 392 11.67 10.51 38.93
CA VAL A 392 12.85 10.43 38.02
C VAL A 392 13.89 11.49 38.35
N ARG A 393 13.48 12.71 38.71
CA ARG A 393 14.39 13.77 39.17
C ARG A 393 15.08 13.47 40.51
N ARG A 394 14.64 12.44 41.23
CA ARG A 394 15.30 11.89 42.44
C ARG A 394 16.17 10.67 42.15
N GLY A 395 16.33 10.29 40.88
CA GLY A 395 17.19 9.18 40.44
C GLY A 395 16.47 7.85 40.22
N ILE A 396 15.15 7.77 40.41
CA ILE A 396 14.39 6.54 40.17
C ILE A 396 14.27 6.28 38.65
N PRO A 397 14.54 5.06 38.15
CA PRO A 397 14.29 4.70 36.75
C PRO A 397 12.83 4.96 36.32
N PHE A 398 12.61 5.51 35.12
CA PHE A 398 11.26 5.92 34.68
C PHE A 398 10.19 4.82 34.75
N ARG A 399 10.53 3.55 34.49
CA ARG A 399 9.59 2.43 34.61
C ARG A 399 9.12 2.20 36.05
N GLU A 400 10.02 2.37 37.01
CA GLU A 400 9.74 2.22 38.44
C GLU A 400 8.98 3.44 38.97
N ALA A 401 9.39 4.65 38.58
CA ALA A 401 8.66 5.89 38.86
C ALA A 401 7.22 5.89 38.30
N HIS A 402 7.02 5.36 37.10
CA HIS A 402 5.71 5.15 36.49
C HIS A 402 4.89 4.09 37.24
N HIS A 403 5.52 3.00 37.69
CA HIS A 403 4.84 1.97 38.49
C HIS A 403 4.34 2.55 39.82
N ILE A 404 5.21 3.23 40.58
CA ILE A 404 4.88 3.93 41.83
C ILE A 404 3.74 4.94 41.60
N SER A 405 3.82 5.76 40.55
CA SER A 405 2.73 6.70 40.25
C SER A 405 1.41 5.99 39.89
N GLY A 406 1.46 4.82 39.25
CA GLY A 406 0.28 4.00 38.99
C GLY A 406 -0.33 3.41 40.26
N GLU A 407 0.51 3.02 41.22
CA GLU A 407 0.06 2.58 42.56
C GLU A 407 -0.59 3.73 43.35
N VAL A 408 -0.05 4.95 43.26
CA VAL A 408 -0.67 6.14 43.88
C VAL A 408 -2.02 6.47 43.26
N VAL A 409 -2.17 6.38 41.92
CA VAL A 409 -3.48 6.54 41.25
C VAL A 409 -4.46 5.46 41.72
N ALA A 410 -4.05 4.18 41.69
CA ALA A 410 -4.89 3.06 42.11
C ALA A 410 -5.27 3.14 43.61
N HIS A 411 -4.38 3.66 44.46
CA HIS A 411 -4.69 3.97 45.86
C HIS A 411 -5.77 5.05 45.94
N SER A 412 -5.61 6.19 45.25
CA SER A 412 -6.56 7.31 45.32
C SER A 412 -7.96 6.90 44.83
N GLU A 413 -8.05 6.10 43.77
CA GLU A 413 -9.32 5.50 43.31
C GLU A 413 -9.94 4.56 44.35
N LYS A 414 -9.12 3.69 44.97
CA LYS A 414 -9.56 2.71 45.99
C LYS A 414 -10.11 3.38 47.25
N VAL A 415 -9.47 4.44 47.75
CA VAL A 415 -9.95 5.20 48.92
C VAL A 415 -10.97 6.29 48.55
N LYS A 416 -11.17 6.56 47.25
CA LYS A 416 -12.05 7.60 46.69
C LYS A 416 -11.71 9.02 47.15
N ILE A 417 -10.42 9.27 47.35
CA ILE A 417 -9.85 10.59 47.66
C ILE A 417 -9.16 11.09 46.37
N PRO A 418 -9.38 12.34 45.93
CA PRO A 418 -8.64 12.90 44.80
C PRO A 418 -7.13 12.80 45.01
N ILE A 419 -6.36 12.50 43.96
CA ILE A 419 -4.92 12.22 44.07
C ILE A 419 -4.12 13.36 44.74
N ASN A 420 -4.56 14.62 44.60
CA ASN A 420 -3.99 15.79 45.27
C ASN A 420 -4.45 16.02 46.72
N LYS A 421 -5.18 15.06 47.31
CA LYS A 421 -5.70 15.07 48.68
C LYS A 421 -5.23 13.87 49.51
N LEU A 422 -4.42 12.98 48.94
CA LEU A 422 -3.63 12.02 49.71
C LEU A 422 -2.64 12.77 50.61
N THR A 423 -2.41 12.24 51.81
CA THR A 423 -1.43 12.78 52.77
C THR A 423 0.00 12.43 52.36
N LEU A 424 1.00 13.03 53.00
CA LEU A 424 2.40 12.64 52.74
C LEU A 424 2.66 11.21 53.25
N GLU A 425 1.98 10.84 54.33
CA GLU A 425 1.98 9.52 54.94
C GLU A 425 1.41 8.45 53.97
N ASP A 426 0.25 8.70 53.35
CA ASP A 426 -0.34 7.79 52.34
C ASP A 426 0.61 7.56 51.14
N LEU A 427 1.34 8.60 50.74
CA LEU A 427 2.34 8.53 49.67
C LEU A 427 3.61 7.79 50.12
N GLN A 428 4.06 8.01 51.36
CA GLN A 428 5.26 7.37 51.92
C GLN A 428 5.07 5.88 52.24
N GLU A 429 3.84 5.41 52.48
CA GLU A 429 3.54 3.96 52.50
C GLU A 429 3.80 3.30 51.13
N ILE A 430 3.62 4.03 50.02
CA ILE A 430 3.85 3.52 48.65
C ILE A 430 5.31 3.70 48.23
N SER A 431 5.95 4.84 48.55
CA SER A 431 7.38 5.02 48.30
C SER A 431 8.07 6.00 49.27
N PRO A 432 9.20 5.62 49.89
CA PRO A 432 9.95 6.50 50.80
C PRO A 432 10.64 7.69 50.08
N HIS A 433 10.51 7.80 48.75
CA HIS A 433 11.06 8.88 47.95
C HIS A 433 10.12 10.09 47.80
N PHE A 434 8.92 10.05 48.40
CA PHE A 434 8.05 11.21 48.54
C PHE A 434 8.43 12.06 49.75
N ASP A 435 8.52 13.37 49.54
CA ASP A 435 8.78 14.39 50.56
C ASP A 435 7.78 15.55 50.43
N GLU A 436 7.76 16.48 51.39
CA GLU A 436 6.83 17.62 51.42
C GLU A 436 6.76 18.43 50.10
N THR A 437 7.81 18.41 49.28
CA THR A 437 7.81 19.12 47.99
C THR A 437 6.94 18.47 46.92
N ILE A 438 6.41 17.25 47.14
CA ILE A 438 5.41 16.62 46.25
C ILE A 438 4.17 17.52 46.08
N SER A 439 3.83 18.29 47.12
CA SER A 439 2.77 19.31 47.08
C SER A 439 2.86 20.28 45.90
N ARG A 440 4.06 20.49 45.34
CA ARG A 440 4.32 21.39 44.22
C ARG A 440 3.85 20.85 42.86
N ILE A 441 3.63 19.55 42.69
CA ILE A 441 3.16 19.02 41.41
C ILE A 441 1.68 19.36 41.15
N TRP A 442 0.91 19.62 42.22
CA TRP A 442 -0.54 19.91 42.17
C TRP A 442 -0.89 21.31 41.66
N ASN A 443 -0.06 21.89 40.80
CA ASN A 443 -0.27 23.14 40.12
C ASN A 443 -0.08 22.93 38.61
N TYR A 444 -1.12 23.14 37.82
CA TYR A 444 -1.09 22.97 36.37
C TYR A 444 -0.07 23.89 35.67
N GLU A 445 0.22 25.07 36.24
CA GLU A 445 1.26 25.97 35.74
C GLU A 445 2.67 25.36 35.92
N ASN A 446 2.93 24.72 37.07
CA ASN A 446 4.16 23.96 37.28
C ASN A 446 4.25 22.73 36.36
N SER A 447 3.13 22.26 35.80
CA SER A 447 3.14 21.20 34.78
C SER A 447 3.64 21.74 33.45
N VAL A 448 2.98 22.75 32.87
CA VAL A 448 3.37 23.31 31.56
C VAL A 448 4.79 23.89 31.55
N GLU A 449 5.24 24.50 32.65
CA GLU A 449 6.59 25.07 32.76
C GLU A 449 7.72 24.03 32.91
N GLN A 450 7.42 22.72 32.96
CA GLN A 450 8.46 21.69 32.80
C GLN A 450 8.90 21.53 31.34
N TYR A 451 8.06 21.88 30.36
CA TYR A 451 8.29 21.63 28.94
C TYR A 451 9.02 22.79 28.26
N THR A 452 10.23 23.09 28.75
CA THR A 452 11.12 24.21 28.34
C THR A 452 11.99 23.93 27.11
N VAL A 453 12.03 22.68 26.63
CA VAL A 453 12.67 22.33 25.36
C VAL A 453 11.88 22.96 24.20
N VAL A 454 12.59 23.38 23.14
CA VAL A 454 12.00 23.98 21.93
C VAL A 454 10.89 23.09 21.38
N GLY A 455 9.69 23.67 21.19
CA GLY A 455 8.50 22.95 20.75
C GLY A 455 7.66 22.35 21.89
N GLY A 456 8.06 22.52 23.15
CA GLY A 456 7.24 22.23 24.32
C GLY A 456 6.19 23.30 24.61
N THR A 457 5.35 23.05 25.62
CA THR A 457 4.19 23.90 25.98
C THR A 457 4.46 24.94 27.07
N SER A 458 5.68 25.03 27.60
CA SER A 458 6.04 26.12 28.54
C SER A 458 5.93 27.49 27.90
N ARG A 459 5.74 28.53 28.72
CA ARG A 459 5.66 29.94 28.30
C ARG A 459 6.87 30.31 27.44
N LEU A 460 8.07 30.00 27.92
CA LEU A 460 9.33 30.28 27.23
C LEU A 460 9.38 29.69 25.81
N SER A 461 8.91 28.45 25.64
CA SER A 461 8.86 27.75 24.35
C SER A 461 7.75 28.29 23.44
N VAL A 462 6.60 28.67 24.01
CA VAL A 462 5.46 29.23 23.25
C VAL A 462 5.76 30.65 22.77
N GLU A 463 6.38 31.49 23.60
CA GLU A 463 6.88 32.81 23.17
C GLU A 463 7.92 32.69 22.04
N GLU A 464 8.76 31.66 22.03
CA GLU A 464 9.70 31.40 20.94
C GLU A 464 8.99 30.93 19.66
N GLN A 465 7.98 30.05 19.77
CA GLN A 465 7.13 29.66 18.63
C GLN A 465 6.44 30.89 18.00
N ILE A 466 5.93 31.81 18.83
CA ILE A 466 5.31 33.08 18.40
C ILE A 466 6.35 33.98 17.71
N ARG A 467 7.58 34.09 18.25
CA ARG A 467 8.67 34.86 17.61
C ARG A 467 9.06 34.28 16.25
N VAL A 468 9.17 32.96 16.12
CA VAL A 468 9.50 32.29 14.85
C VAL A 468 8.42 32.53 13.79
N LEU A 469 7.14 32.37 14.16
CA LEU A 469 6.03 32.57 13.22
C LEU A 469 5.83 34.05 12.87
N ARG A 470 6.01 34.98 13.82
CA ARG A 470 5.99 36.42 13.56
C ARG A 470 7.13 36.83 12.62
N ALA A 471 8.36 36.36 12.85
CA ALA A 471 9.48 36.62 11.96
C ALA A 471 9.27 36.06 10.53
N PHE A 472 8.60 34.91 10.40
CA PHE A 472 8.19 34.37 9.10
C PHE A 472 7.13 35.27 8.43
N VAL A 473 6.10 35.71 9.16
CA VAL A 473 5.04 36.59 8.66
C VAL A 473 5.57 37.95 8.23
N ASP A 474 6.48 38.54 9.01
CA ASP A 474 7.08 39.85 8.74
C ASP A 474 8.08 39.78 7.58
N GLY A 475 8.84 38.68 7.48
CA GLY A 475 9.78 38.42 6.38
C GLY A 475 9.10 38.28 5.00
N HIS A 476 7.82 37.93 4.97
CA HIS A 476 7.00 37.83 3.75
C HIS A 476 5.98 38.97 3.63
N HIS A 477 6.20 40.12 4.27
CA HIS A 477 5.29 41.27 4.22
C HIS A 477 4.94 41.68 2.78
N VAL A 478 3.65 41.54 2.45
CA VAL A 478 3.05 41.91 1.16
C VAL A 478 3.35 43.37 0.84
N HIS A 479 4.23 43.60 -0.13
CA HIS A 479 4.32 44.90 -0.80
C HIS A 479 3.09 45.06 -1.70
N SER A 480 2.12 45.84 -1.24
CA SER A 480 0.99 46.34 -2.04
C SER A 480 1.45 47.41 -3.05
N GLY A 481 2.43 47.05 -3.89
CA GLY A 481 3.05 47.96 -4.86
C GLY A 481 4.13 47.31 -5.73
N SER A 482 3.78 47.07 -7.00
CA SER A 482 4.67 46.86 -8.15
C SER A 482 5.80 45.82 -8.04
N SER A 483 5.62 44.68 -8.72
CA SER A 483 6.74 43.83 -9.15
C SER A 483 7.73 44.64 -10.00
N LYS A 484 9.05 44.43 -9.78
CA LYS A 484 10.12 45.06 -10.56
C LYS A 484 10.34 44.36 -11.90
N VAL A 485 9.36 44.47 -12.80
CA VAL A 485 9.60 44.20 -14.23
C VAL A 485 10.68 45.18 -14.73
N ALA A 486 11.59 44.70 -15.58
CA ALA A 486 12.68 45.51 -16.12
C ALA A 486 12.14 46.71 -16.93
N LYS A 487 12.83 47.85 -16.88
CA LYS A 487 12.40 49.10 -17.52
C LYS A 487 12.37 48.98 -19.06
N GLY A 488 11.23 48.60 -19.63
CA GLY A 488 11.00 48.60 -21.07
C GLY A 488 9.58 48.22 -21.44
N VAL A 489 8.77 49.20 -21.86
CA VAL A 489 7.30 49.14 -22.06
C VAL A 489 6.52 49.07 -20.74
N SER A 490 5.48 49.89 -20.64
CA SER A 490 4.63 50.03 -19.45
C SER A 490 3.27 49.37 -19.66
N PHE A 491 2.97 48.33 -18.88
CA PHE A 491 1.62 47.79 -18.75
C PHE A 491 0.97 48.34 -17.45
N PRO A 492 -0.31 48.74 -17.47
CA PRO A 492 -0.98 49.25 -16.28
C PRO A 492 -1.39 48.12 -15.33
N SER A 493 -0.96 48.19 -14.08
CA SER A 493 -1.37 47.24 -13.03
C SER A 493 -2.80 47.55 -12.56
N HIS A 494 -3.76 46.66 -12.87
CA HIS A 494 -5.19 46.87 -12.60
C HIS A 494 -5.83 45.87 -11.62
N HIS A 495 -5.18 45.64 -10.47
CA HIS A 495 -5.90 45.17 -9.27
C HIS A 495 -6.58 46.35 -8.56
N SER A 496 -7.59 46.93 -9.23
CA SER A 496 -8.34 48.07 -8.71
C SER A 496 -9.77 48.11 -9.25
N HIS A 497 -10.55 47.04 -9.01
CA HIS A 497 -12.03 47.07 -9.02
C HIS A 497 -12.70 45.83 -8.39
N LEU A 498 -11.97 44.74 -8.14
CA LEU A 498 -12.48 43.56 -7.41
C LEU A 498 -12.54 43.72 -5.87
N HIS A 499 -12.30 44.92 -5.34
CA HIS A 499 -12.74 45.29 -3.99
C HIS A 499 -14.20 45.78 -4.03
N GLN A 500 -15.12 44.87 -4.31
CA GLN A 500 -16.36 44.85 -3.55
C GLN A 500 -16.15 43.85 -2.42
N THR A 501 -16.38 44.28 -1.18
CA THR A 501 -16.66 43.34 -0.10
C THR A 501 -17.95 42.64 -0.46
N MET A 502 -17.87 41.37 -0.86
CA MET A 502 -19.04 40.50 -0.87
C MET A 502 -19.30 40.18 0.60
N ASP A 503 -20.33 40.82 1.17
CA ASP A 503 -20.90 40.45 2.46
C ASP A 503 -21.68 39.14 2.28
N VAL A 504 -20.96 38.05 2.01
CA VAL A 504 -21.51 36.71 1.77
C VAL A 504 -22.17 36.23 3.05
N THR A 505 -23.49 36.16 3.08
CA THR A 505 -24.21 35.57 4.23
C THR A 505 -24.24 34.05 4.11
N VAL A 506 -24.67 33.36 5.17
CA VAL A 506 -24.79 31.90 5.13
C VAL A 506 -25.92 31.46 4.18
N GLU A 507 -26.88 32.34 3.85
CA GLU A 507 -27.84 32.12 2.78
C GLU A 507 -27.20 32.09 1.38
N ASP A 508 -26.31 33.04 1.05
CA ASP A 508 -25.62 33.08 -0.26
C ASP A 508 -24.84 31.79 -0.54
N PHE A 509 -24.14 31.27 0.48
CA PHE A 509 -23.43 29.99 0.42
C PHE A 509 -24.36 28.83 0.02
N CYS A 510 -25.63 28.86 0.45
CA CYS A 510 -26.57 27.80 0.13
C CYS A 510 -27.04 27.84 -1.34
N GLU A 511 -27.22 29.02 -1.94
CA GLU A 511 -27.77 29.15 -3.30
C GLU A 511 -26.78 28.79 -4.42
N GLU A 512 -25.47 29.04 -4.24
CA GLU A 512 -24.46 28.77 -5.28
C GLU A 512 -24.13 27.27 -5.47
N THR A 513 -24.58 26.38 -4.57
CA THR A 513 -24.31 24.92 -4.67
C THR A 513 -25.20 24.17 -5.69
N ASN A 514 -25.96 24.90 -6.51
CA ASN A 514 -26.90 24.33 -7.49
C ASN A 514 -26.24 23.52 -8.62
N PHE A 515 -26.48 22.20 -8.62
CA PHE A 515 -26.21 21.33 -9.76
C PHE A 515 -27.16 21.68 -10.94
N PRO A 516 -26.65 21.93 -12.17
CA PRO A 516 -27.51 22.22 -13.32
C PRO A 516 -28.29 20.98 -13.81
N GLU A 517 -29.57 21.17 -14.11
CA GLU A 517 -30.55 20.10 -14.31
C GLU A 517 -30.37 19.24 -15.58
N SER A 518 -30.54 17.91 -15.45
CA SER A 518 -31.14 17.06 -16.49
C SER A 518 -31.48 15.66 -15.98
N PRO A 519 -32.63 15.07 -16.38
CA PRO A 519 -33.96 15.61 -16.09
C PRO A 519 -34.80 14.58 -15.29
N CYS A 520 -35.39 15.00 -14.17
CA CYS A 520 -36.30 14.13 -13.40
C CYS A 520 -37.77 14.34 -13.83
N PRO A 521 -38.48 13.31 -14.31
CA PRO A 521 -39.88 13.45 -14.72
C PRO A 521 -40.81 13.51 -13.50
N SER A 522 -41.61 14.58 -13.44
CA SER A 522 -42.71 14.83 -12.51
C SER A 522 -43.89 15.36 -13.36
N PRO A 523 -45.19 15.18 -12.98
CA PRO A 523 -45.70 14.71 -11.69
C PRO A 523 -46.69 13.53 -11.78
N PHE A 524 -46.98 12.89 -10.63
CA PHE A 524 -48.27 12.21 -10.40
C PHE A 524 -48.78 12.38 -8.96
N ASP A 525 -49.72 13.33 -8.83
CA ASP A 525 -50.91 13.33 -7.98
C ASP A 525 -50.83 12.78 -6.53
N THR A 526 -50.83 13.68 -5.55
CA THR A 526 -50.85 13.42 -4.10
C THR A 526 -52.22 12.95 -3.56
N ALA A 527 -53.01 12.22 -4.36
CA ALA A 527 -54.41 11.89 -4.05
C ALA A 527 -54.81 10.42 -4.24
N LYS A 528 -53.92 9.47 -3.91
CA LYS A 528 -54.24 8.03 -3.74
C LYS A 528 -53.28 7.28 -2.81
N LEU A 529 -53.74 6.12 -2.37
CA LEU A 529 -52.99 5.09 -1.61
C LEU A 529 -52.51 5.50 -0.20
N LEU A 530 -53.48 5.88 0.64
CA LEU A 530 -53.56 5.26 1.97
C LEU A 530 -53.78 3.74 1.80
N ASN A 531 -52.76 2.91 2.06
CA ASN A 531 -52.88 1.56 2.65
C ASN A 531 -51.55 0.79 2.66
N ILE A 532 -51.45 -0.17 3.60
CA ILE A 532 -50.37 -1.18 3.78
C ILE A 532 -48.99 -0.58 4.15
N GLY A 533 -48.30 -1.02 5.21
CA GLY A 533 -48.69 -1.96 6.27
C GLY A 533 -47.46 -2.38 7.09
N PHE A 534 -47.54 -2.34 8.43
CA PHE A 534 -46.43 -2.76 9.29
C PHE A 534 -46.43 -4.28 9.49
N LEU A 535 -45.26 -4.90 9.36
CA LEU A 535 -45.05 -6.32 9.66
C LEU A 535 -44.18 -6.43 10.92
N GLN A 536 -44.76 -6.95 12.00
CA GLN A 536 -44.13 -7.04 13.32
C GLN A 536 -43.81 -8.50 13.67
N ILE A 537 -42.52 -8.84 13.73
CA ILE A 537 -42.03 -10.06 14.36
C ILE A 537 -40.88 -9.64 15.30
N ASN A 538 -40.94 -10.09 16.57
CA ASN A 538 -39.95 -9.84 17.62
C ASN A 538 -39.56 -8.36 17.91
N GLY A 539 -40.45 -7.41 17.60
CA GLY A 539 -40.60 -6.18 18.39
C GLY A 539 -39.54 -5.08 18.21
N ARG A 540 -38.83 -5.02 17.08
CA ARG A 540 -37.98 -3.87 16.70
C ARG A 540 -38.28 -3.42 15.28
N PHE A 541 -38.23 -2.11 15.05
CA PHE A 541 -38.27 -1.50 13.71
C PHE A 541 -36.83 -1.17 13.28
N THR A 542 -36.47 -1.53 12.04
CA THR A 542 -35.11 -1.32 11.51
C THR A 542 -35.18 -0.82 10.06
N PRO A 543 -34.63 0.35 9.72
CA PRO A 543 -34.50 0.79 8.33
C PRO A 543 -33.41 0.00 7.59
N HIS A 544 -33.60 -0.25 6.29
CA HIS A 544 -32.53 -0.76 5.42
C HIS A 544 -31.45 0.32 5.24
N SER A 545 -30.18 -0.07 5.34
CA SER A 545 -29.03 0.77 4.98
C SER A 545 -28.15 0.08 3.94
N GLY A 546 -27.69 0.84 2.95
CA GLY A 546 -26.73 0.38 1.94
C GLY A 546 -25.28 0.61 2.38
N PRO A 547 -24.30 -0.07 1.75
CA PRO A 547 -22.92 -0.03 2.18
C PRO A 547 -22.21 1.28 1.80
N SER A 548 -21.32 1.76 2.68
CA SER A 548 -20.44 2.90 2.47
C SER A 548 -18.97 2.51 2.65
N SER A 549 -18.07 3.29 2.05
CA SER A 549 -16.63 3.00 1.97
C SER A 549 -15.80 3.72 3.04
N VAL A 550 -14.68 3.12 3.46
CA VAL A 550 -13.65 3.79 4.28
C VAL A 550 -12.25 3.40 3.77
N CYS A 551 -11.39 4.40 3.59
CA CYS A 551 -10.00 4.28 3.14
C CYS A 551 -9.05 4.87 4.20
N SER A 552 -7.80 4.39 4.29
CA SER A 552 -6.63 5.24 4.62
C SER A 552 -5.28 4.50 4.52
N THR A 553 -4.26 5.23 4.06
CA THR A 553 -2.82 4.90 4.13
C THR A 553 -2.18 5.72 5.29
N ARG A 554 -0.87 5.77 5.64
CA ARG A 554 0.40 5.97 4.87
C ARG A 554 1.65 5.50 5.67
N SER A 555 2.83 5.88 5.18
CA SER A 555 4.21 5.58 5.63
C SER A 555 4.85 6.67 6.53
N CYS A 556 6.17 6.62 6.74
CA CYS A 556 7.03 7.63 7.41
C CYS A 556 8.18 8.13 6.49
N SER A 557 9.06 9.03 7.00
CA SER A 557 10.08 9.80 6.25
C SER A 557 11.54 9.68 6.79
N LEU A 558 12.45 10.63 6.45
CA LEU A 558 13.94 10.62 6.58
C LEU A 558 14.53 12.05 6.79
N ALA A 559 15.83 12.21 7.19
CA ALA A 559 16.83 13.22 6.67
C ALA A 559 18.13 13.53 7.52
N THR A 560 19.31 13.03 7.08
CA THR A 560 20.60 13.70 6.65
C THR A 560 21.45 14.81 7.42
N THR A 561 22.62 15.18 6.84
CA THR A 561 23.88 15.80 7.41
C THR A 561 24.44 17.03 6.61
N PRO A 562 25.65 17.61 6.90
CA PRO A 562 26.67 17.89 5.83
C PRO A 562 28.19 17.89 6.27
N VAL A 563 29.11 18.32 5.36
CA VAL A 563 30.62 18.36 5.46
C VAL A 563 31.21 19.56 4.66
N PRO A 564 32.16 20.40 5.18
CA PRO A 564 33.59 20.47 4.73
C PRO A 564 34.55 21.02 5.86
N PRO A 565 35.81 21.54 5.67
CA PRO A 565 36.73 21.67 4.51
C PRO A 565 38.26 21.31 4.72
N ASP A 566 39.04 21.44 3.63
CA ASP A 566 40.48 21.74 3.40
C ASP A 566 41.66 21.34 4.33
N SER A 567 42.60 20.52 3.83
CA SER A 567 43.91 20.99 3.30
C SER A 567 44.92 19.89 2.84
N ASN A 568 45.63 20.16 1.72
CA ASN A 568 46.97 19.72 1.24
C ASN A 568 47.39 18.24 0.94
N GLU A 569 48.23 18.14 -0.11
CA GLU A 569 49.07 17.03 -0.65
C GLU A 569 50.44 16.86 0.09
N PRO A 570 51.43 15.97 -0.28
CA PRO A 570 51.60 15.10 -1.48
C PRO A 570 52.20 13.66 -1.27
N GLU A 571 52.66 13.05 -2.38
CA GLU A 571 53.81 12.11 -2.56
C GLU A 571 53.69 10.55 -2.46
N GLU A 572 53.46 9.93 -3.65
CA GLU A 572 54.35 9.01 -4.43
C GLU A 572 54.95 7.65 -3.94
N GLN A 573 55.22 6.78 -4.93
CA GLN A 573 56.06 5.55 -4.96
C GLN A 573 55.53 4.29 -4.21
N GLU A 574 55.71 3.03 -4.65
CA GLU A 574 56.34 2.43 -5.86
C GLU A 574 55.73 1.03 -6.15
N GLU A 575 55.75 0.53 -7.40
CA GLU A 575 55.54 -0.91 -7.74
C GLU A 575 56.91 -1.62 -7.87
N PRO A 576 57.00 -2.95 -7.65
CA PRO A 576 57.12 -3.83 -8.82
C PRO A 576 56.55 -5.27 -8.71
N ASP A 577 55.65 -5.59 -9.65
CA ASP A 577 55.83 -6.60 -10.72
C ASP A 577 55.84 -8.14 -10.48
N ASP A 578 55.15 -8.79 -11.43
CA ASP A 578 55.41 -10.07 -12.12
C ASP A 578 55.13 -11.51 -11.57
N ARG A 579 54.37 -12.24 -12.42
CA ARG A 579 54.36 -13.70 -12.75
C ARG A 579 53.51 -14.77 -12.02
N ARG A 580 52.35 -15.02 -12.65
CA ARG A 580 51.96 -16.25 -13.41
C ARG A 580 51.69 -17.61 -12.69
N TYR A 581 50.50 -18.14 -13.03
CA TYR A 581 50.15 -19.54 -13.35
C TYR A 581 50.66 -20.70 -12.46
N GLY A 582 49.72 -21.43 -11.86
CA GLY A 582 49.88 -22.81 -11.37
C GLY A 582 48.53 -23.40 -10.97
N GLU A 583 48.17 -24.56 -11.52
CA GLU A 583 46.89 -25.26 -11.25
C GLU A 583 47.05 -26.33 -10.15
N SER A 584 45.92 -26.93 -9.75
CA SER A 584 45.75 -28.03 -8.77
C SER A 584 46.01 -27.69 -7.29
N GLY A 585 45.35 -28.33 -6.32
CA GLY A 585 44.19 -29.24 -6.42
C GLY A 585 44.20 -30.36 -5.37
N GLY A 586 43.15 -30.42 -4.55
CA GLY A 586 42.83 -31.60 -3.71
C GLY A 586 43.14 -31.51 -2.20
N LEU A 587 42.09 -31.74 -1.39
CA LEU A 587 42.04 -32.61 -0.19
C LEU A 587 43.26 -32.65 0.77
N GLY A 588 43.09 -32.20 2.02
CA GLY A 588 44.10 -32.38 3.08
C GLY A 588 43.65 -32.03 4.51
N ILE A 589 43.09 -33.00 5.23
CA ILE A 589 42.54 -32.88 6.60
C ILE A 589 43.67 -32.79 7.67
N HIS A 590 43.34 -32.29 8.88
CA HIS A 590 44.03 -32.48 10.19
C HIS A 590 45.15 -31.45 10.62
N PRO A 591 45.40 -31.21 11.94
CA PRO A 591 44.72 -30.08 12.61
C PRO A 591 45.68 -29.25 13.55
N PRO A 592 45.27 -28.76 14.75
CA PRO A 592 45.57 -27.38 15.16
C PRO A 592 46.96 -27.18 15.82
N ARG A 593 47.49 -25.95 15.74
CA ARG A 593 48.50 -25.45 16.70
C ARG A 593 48.01 -24.21 17.46
N LYS A 594 47.94 -24.43 18.77
CA LYS A 594 47.49 -23.56 19.86
C LYS A 594 48.61 -22.60 20.30
N TRP A 595 48.32 -21.70 21.25
CA TRP A 595 49.20 -20.68 21.88
C TRP A 595 49.37 -19.38 21.06
N SER A 596 49.39 -18.18 21.66
CA SER A 596 49.10 -17.77 23.06
C SER A 596 48.90 -16.24 23.17
N LEU A 597 48.10 -15.79 24.15
CA LEU A 597 47.96 -14.37 24.53
C LEU A 597 49.25 -13.79 25.14
N PRO A 598 49.45 -12.47 24.99
CA PRO A 598 49.81 -11.62 26.12
C PRO A 598 48.86 -10.42 26.32
N HIS A 599 48.94 -9.78 27.48
CA HIS A 599 48.00 -8.75 27.96
C HIS A 599 48.27 -7.34 27.39
N LEU A 600 47.24 -6.49 27.40
CA LEU A 600 47.36 -5.03 27.48
C LEU A 600 46.48 -4.50 28.65
N PRO A 601 46.90 -3.42 29.34
CA PRO A 601 46.25 -2.94 30.57
C PRO A 601 45.18 -1.87 30.36
N THR A 602 44.46 -1.58 31.44
CA THR A 602 43.52 -0.46 31.61
C THR A 602 44.21 0.90 31.65
N GLU A 603 43.60 1.92 31.03
CA GLU A 603 42.90 3.00 31.75
C GLU A 603 42.14 3.93 30.78
N ALA A 604 41.36 4.87 31.31
CA ALA A 604 40.43 5.71 30.54
C ALA A 604 40.91 7.17 30.41
N THR A 605 40.45 7.86 29.37
CA THR A 605 40.42 9.34 29.36
C THR A 605 39.23 9.84 28.54
N LYS A 606 38.57 10.89 29.03
CA LYS A 606 37.52 11.63 28.32
C LYS A 606 38.16 12.59 27.31
N PHE A 607 37.44 12.99 26.27
CA PHE A 607 37.20 14.41 25.99
C PHE A 607 35.95 14.62 25.12
N GLU A 608 35.60 15.87 24.87
CA GLU A 608 34.28 16.33 24.44
C GLU A 608 34.14 16.42 22.91
N ILE A 609 32.90 16.46 22.40
CA ILE A 609 32.61 16.83 21.01
C ILE A 609 31.62 18.00 20.99
N SER A 610 32.00 19.08 20.33
CA SER A 610 31.22 20.32 20.23
C SER A 610 30.69 20.57 18.81
N GLY A 611 29.36 20.60 18.67
CA GLY A 611 28.65 21.57 17.83
C GLY A 611 28.59 21.46 16.29
N ARG A 612 27.39 21.80 15.79
CA ARG A 612 27.01 22.26 14.43
C ARG A 612 26.64 21.20 13.37
N ALA A 613 25.75 21.62 12.46
CA ALA A 613 24.80 20.77 11.73
C ALA A 613 24.39 21.38 10.36
N THR A 614 23.52 20.66 9.63
CA THR A 614 22.64 21.06 8.48
C THR A 614 23.26 21.65 7.19
N PRO A 615 22.79 21.30 5.96
CA PRO A 615 21.89 20.19 5.54
C PRO A 615 22.21 19.52 4.16
N VAL A 616 21.59 18.36 3.84
CA VAL A 616 21.57 17.72 2.49
C VAL A 616 20.27 16.92 2.25
N PHE A 617 19.42 17.32 1.30
CA PHE A 617 18.41 16.53 0.55
C PHE A 617 17.87 15.16 1.08
N THR A 618 16.53 15.00 1.06
CA THR A 618 15.87 13.72 0.72
C THR A 618 14.62 13.92 -0.14
N TRP A 619 14.49 13.11 -1.19
CA TRP A 619 13.30 12.96 -2.04
C TRP A 619 12.71 11.56 -1.80
N ASN A 620 11.38 11.39 -1.73
CA ASN A 620 10.78 10.08 -1.47
C ASN A 620 9.36 9.96 -2.08
N PRO A 621 9.11 9.02 -3.01
CA PRO A 621 7.81 8.85 -3.68
C PRO A 621 6.80 8.04 -2.85
N MET A 622 5.51 8.14 -3.18
CA MET A 622 4.42 7.48 -2.45
C MET A 622 3.31 6.93 -3.38
N PRO A 623 3.16 5.60 -3.52
CA PRO A 623 2.01 4.98 -4.20
C PRO A 623 0.77 4.93 -3.31
N THR A 624 -0.41 5.04 -3.91
CA THR A 624 -1.73 4.85 -3.27
C THR A 624 -2.28 3.45 -3.52
N SER A 625 -2.96 2.87 -2.51
CA SER A 625 -3.49 1.50 -2.57
C SER A 625 -5.03 1.49 -2.58
N SER A 626 -5.64 1.08 -3.71
CA SER A 626 -7.08 0.87 -3.82
C SER A 626 -7.46 -0.04 -5.00
N ASN A 627 -7.30 -1.36 -4.83
CA ASN A 627 -7.81 -2.36 -5.77
C ASN A 627 -8.85 -3.25 -5.06
N VAL A 628 -10.13 -2.94 -5.25
CA VAL A 628 -11.24 -3.90 -5.13
C VAL A 628 -11.84 -3.98 -6.53
N ILE A 629 -11.56 -5.07 -7.25
CA ILE A 629 -11.93 -5.21 -8.66
C ILE A 629 -13.15 -6.12 -8.77
N TYR A 630 -14.30 -5.53 -9.11
CA TYR A 630 -15.38 -6.27 -9.76
C TYR A 630 -15.04 -6.38 -11.25
N ALA A 631 -14.77 -7.59 -11.74
CA ALA A 631 -14.58 -7.84 -13.16
C ALA A 631 -15.96 -7.93 -13.85
N LEU A 632 -16.26 -6.98 -14.74
CA LEU A 632 -17.46 -7.04 -15.59
C LEU A 632 -17.27 -8.08 -16.69
N SER A 633 -18.28 -8.93 -16.89
CA SER A 633 -18.30 -9.95 -17.94
C SER A 633 -18.62 -9.32 -19.30
N ASP A 634 -17.65 -9.33 -20.21
CA ASP A 634 -17.94 -9.25 -21.64
C ASP A 634 -18.51 -10.59 -22.13
N LYS A 635 -19.66 -10.54 -22.81
CA LYS A 635 -20.37 -11.72 -23.28
C LYS A 635 -19.99 -12.08 -24.73
N ASN A 636 -20.27 -13.35 -25.07
CA ASN A 636 -20.27 -13.92 -26.42
C ASN A 636 -18.91 -14.11 -27.11
N LYS A 637 -18.35 -15.32 -26.91
CA LYS A 637 -17.95 -16.19 -28.03
C LYS A 637 -17.96 -17.65 -27.58
N GLN A 638 -18.88 -18.44 -28.15
CA GLN A 638 -18.82 -19.89 -28.08
C GLN A 638 -17.74 -20.39 -29.05
N ILE A 639 -16.81 -21.23 -28.56
CA ILE A 639 -16.21 -22.33 -29.34
C ILE A 639 -16.13 -23.52 -28.38
N VAL A 640 -16.55 -24.70 -28.85
CA VAL A 640 -16.53 -25.96 -28.09
C VAL A 640 -15.24 -26.74 -28.42
N PHE A 641 -14.73 -27.51 -27.47
CA PHE A 641 -13.57 -28.38 -27.65
C PHE A 641 -13.81 -29.48 -28.70
N SER A 642 -12.77 -29.83 -29.45
CA SER A 642 -12.60 -31.17 -30.01
C SER A 642 -11.11 -31.55 -30.04
N GLN A 643 -10.82 -32.84 -29.86
CA GLN A 643 -9.47 -33.39 -29.95
C GLN A 643 -9.00 -33.48 -31.41
N LEU A 644 -7.68 -33.49 -31.62
CA LEU A 644 -7.06 -33.95 -32.87
C LEU A 644 -5.85 -34.82 -32.56
N GLU A 645 -6.08 -36.12 -32.45
CA GLU A 645 -5.10 -37.09 -32.95
C GLU A 645 -5.09 -37.03 -34.49
N GLN A 646 -3.97 -37.35 -35.12
CA GLN A 646 -3.85 -37.36 -36.58
C GLN A 646 -4.00 -38.78 -37.13
N GLU A 647 -5.19 -39.11 -37.64
CA GLU A 647 -5.32 -40.12 -38.69
C GLU A 647 -6.46 -39.75 -39.66
N ALA A 648 -6.60 -40.50 -40.77
CA ALA A 648 -6.96 -39.89 -42.05
C ALA A 648 -8.31 -40.31 -42.67
N ALA A 649 -8.76 -39.45 -43.59
CA ALA A 649 -9.59 -39.71 -44.78
C ALA A 649 -11.14 -39.58 -44.70
N THR A 650 -11.63 -38.79 -45.67
CA THR A 650 -12.86 -38.96 -46.49
C THR A 650 -14.27 -39.00 -45.87
N GLU A 651 -14.96 -37.89 -46.11
CA GLU A 651 -16.25 -37.79 -46.84
C GLU A 651 -17.62 -38.17 -46.23
N THR A 652 -18.58 -37.26 -46.53
CA THR A 652 -20.02 -37.47 -46.82
C THR A 652 -21.08 -37.69 -45.72
N SER A 653 -21.93 -36.66 -45.62
CA SER A 653 -23.42 -36.69 -45.69
C SER A 653 -24.30 -37.27 -44.56
N GLU A 654 -25.18 -36.38 -44.08
CA GLU A 654 -26.64 -36.57 -43.97
C GLU A 654 -27.25 -37.58 -42.98
N SER A 655 -27.79 -37.00 -41.89
CA SER A 655 -29.24 -36.91 -41.61
C SER A 655 -29.95 -37.89 -40.64
N GLU A 656 -31.09 -37.37 -40.15
CA GLU A 656 -32.34 -38.03 -39.71
C GLU A 656 -32.49 -38.82 -38.37
N VAL A 657 -33.26 -38.21 -37.45
CA VAL A 657 -34.58 -38.68 -36.95
C VAL A 657 -34.67 -39.78 -35.86
N SER A 658 -34.89 -39.28 -34.63
CA SER A 658 -35.97 -39.63 -33.67
C SER A 658 -36.12 -41.02 -33.00
N SER A 659 -36.16 -40.96 -31.65
CA SER A 659 -37.17 -41.52 -30.73
C SER A 659 -37.77 -42.93 -30.93
N ALA A 660 -37.66 -43.76 -29.88
CA ALA A 660 -38.77 -44.40 -29.14
C ALA A 660 -38.22 -45.41 -28.12
N ALA A 661 -38.89 -45.81 -27.03
CA ALA A 661 -39.90 -45.18 -26.16
C ALA A 661 -40.14 -46.13 -24.96
N ASP A 662 -40.78 -45.64 -23.88
CA ASP A 662 -41.68 -46.41 -22.97
C ASP A 662 -41.10 -47.58 -22.12
N SER A 663 -41.65 -47.94 -20.95
CA SER A 663 -42.70 -47.32 -20.10
C SER A 663 -42.62 -47.80 -18.63
N GLU A 664 -43.30 -47.07 -17.73
CA GLU A 664 -44.01 -47.55 -16.51
C GLU A 664 -43.18 -48.15 -15.34
N ALA A 665 -43.57 -48.02 -14.06
CA ALA A 665 -44.79 -47.43 -13.46
C ALA A 665 -44.47 -46.62 -12.18
N GLU A 666 -45.49 -45.90 -11.67
CA GLU A 666 -45.45 -45.03 -10.49
C GLU A 666 -45.66 -45.79 -9.16
N GLU A 667 -45.20 -45.22 -8.04
CA GLU A 667 -45.99 -45.15 -6.80
C GLU A 667 -45.57 -43.92 -5.96
N LEU A 668 -46.43 -43.45 -5.05
CA LEU A 668 -46.40 -42.09 -4.48
C LEU A 668 -46.08 -42.08 -2.97
N GLU A 669 -45.14 -41.23 -2.55
CA GLU A 669 -45.03 -40.70 -1.18
C GLU A 669 -44.81 -39.17 -1.21
N GLU A 670 -44.93 -38.50 -0.06
CA GLU A 670 -45.48 -37.14 0.07
C GLU A 670 -44.50 -35.96 -0.23
N ASP A 671 -45.05 -34.84 -0.72
CA ASP A 671 -44.32 -33.59 -1.04
C ASP A 671 -43.64 -32.94 0.18
N ASP A 672 -42.31 -33.03 0.26
CA ASP A 672 -41.48 -32.15 1.09
C ASP A 672 -41.02 -30.93 0.27
N PRO A 673 -41.49 -29.69 0.57
CA PRO A 673 -41.06 -28.49 -0.15
C PRO A 673 -39.56 -28.17 0.00
N THR A 674 -38.88 -28.78 0.99
CA THR A 674 -37.42 -28.66 1.16
C THR A 674 -36.66 -29.34 0.02
N GLN A 675 -37.17 -30.46 -0.52
CA GLN A 675 -36.53 -31.17 -1.62
C GLN A 675 -36.64 -30.43 -2.96
N GLN A 676 -37.74 -29.72 -3.22
CA GLN A 676 -37.89 -28.94 -4.45
C GLN A 676 -36.89 -27.76 -4.51
N GLN A 677 -36.53 -27.17 -3.36
CA GLN A 677 -35.45 -26.17 -3.29
C GLN A 677 -34.08 -26.82 -3.57
N GLN A 678 -33.77 -27.96 -2.95
CA GLN A 678 -32.51 -28.67 -3.17
C GLN A 678 -32.33 -29.17 -4.62
N GLN A 679 -33.42 -29.59 -5.29
CA GLN A 679 -33.37 -30.02 -6.69
C GLN A 679 -33.20 -28.85 -7.67
N GLN A 680 -33.78 -27.67 -7.41
CA GLN A 680 -33.49 -26.47 -8.20
C GLN A 680 -32.08 -25.94 -7.94
N GLN A 681 -31.58 -26.07 -6.71
CA GLN A 681 -30.25 -25.59 -6.33
C GLN A 681 -29.10 -26.46 -6.89
N LYS A 682 -29.37 -27.70 -7.31
CA LYS A 682 -28.42 -28.51 -8.10
C LYS A 682 -28.10 -27.95 -9.49
N GLN A 683 -28.75 -26.86 -9.91
CA GLN A 683 -28.46 -26.22 -11.19
C GLN A 683 -27.22 -25.30 -11.10
N GLN A 684 -26.04 -25.93 -11.25
CA GLN A 684 -24.77 -25.34 -11.69
C GLN A 684 -23.81 -24.76 -10.62
N ASP A 685 -23.43 -25.59 -9.63
CA ASP A 685 -22.17 -25.41 -8.88
C ASP A 685 -20.95 -25.33 -9.83
N MET A 686 -20.03 -24.38 -9.59
CA MET A 686 -18.84 -24.18 -10.45
C MET A 686 -17.76 -25.27 -10.30
N TYR A 687 -17.62 -25.83 -9.10
CA TYR A 687 -16.57 -26.78 -8.73
C TYR A 687 -17.19 -28.02 -8.04
N PRO A 688 -18.06 -28.79 -8.73
CA PRO A 688 -18.91 -29.81 -8.11
C PRO A 688 -18.15 -30.98 -7.47
N ASN A 689 -16.86 -31.15 -7.80
CA ASN A 689 -15.99 -32.17 -7.24
C ASN A 689 -15.26 -31.69 -5.97
N CYS A 690 -15.36 -30.41 -5.60
CA CYS A 690 -14.65 -29.79 -4.49
C CYS A 690 -15.59 -29.55 -3.29
N ASP A 691 -15.54 -30.45 -2.31
CA ASP A 691 -16.18 -30.21 -1.01
C ASP A 691 -15.30 -29.32 -0.14
N VAL A 692 -15.75 -28.08 0.08
CA VAL A 692 -15.03 -27.11 0.93
C VAL A 692 -15.19 -27.41 2.43
N ASN A 693 -16.15 -28.24 2.84
CA ASN A 693 -16.45 -28.48 4.25
C ASN A 693 -15.29 -29.16 4.99
N VAL A 694 -14.42 -29.91 4.30
CA VAL A 694 -13.19 -30.49 4.90
C VAL A 694 -12.26 -29.46 5.54
N TRP A 695 -12.32 -28.20 5.08
CA TRP A 695 -11.60 -27.05 5.66
C TRP A 695 -12.44 -26.25 6.67
N LEU A 696 -13.76 -26.45 6.70
CA LEU A 696 -14.70 -25.73 7.59
C LEU A 696 -15.10 -26.51 8.85
N ARG A 697 -14.66 -27.78 8.97
CA ARG A 697 -14.85 -28.62 10.16
C ARG A 697 -14.21 -28.03 11.41
N SER A 698 -14.65 -28.54 12.56
CA SER A 698 -14.07 -28.23 13.86
C SER A 698 -14.06 -29.50 14.70
N CYS A 699 -12.92 -29.80 15.31
CA CYS A 699 -12.75 -30.93 16.21
C CYS A 699 -13.54 -30.67 17.50
N GLU A 700 -14.59 -31.47 17.72
CA GLU A 700 -15.50 -31.29 18.86
C GLU A 700 -15.04 -32.08 20.10
N GLN A 701 -14.15 -33.07 19.93
CA GLN A 701 -13.57 -33.89 21.00
C GLN A 701 -12.12 -34.27 20.70
N GLU A 702 -11.23 -34.04 21.67
CA GLU A 702 -9.84 -34.49 21.64
C GLU A 702 -9.74 -36.01 21.79
N ILE A 703 -8.82 -36.63 21.04
CA ILE A 703 -8.47 -38.05 21.19
C ILE A 703 -7.14 -38.09 21.93
N VAL A 704 -7.20 -38.27 23.26
CA VAL A 704 -6.03 -38.30 24.14
C VAL A 704 -5.44 -39.70 24.24
N GLU A 705 -6.30 -40.72 24.42
CA GLU A 705 -5.91 -42.12 24.34
C GLU A 705 -5.87 -42.55 22.85
N PRO A 706 -4.73 -43.04 22.32
CA PRO A 706 -4.61 -43.37 20.90
C PRO A 706 -5.53 -44.52 20.48
N ILE A 707 -6.29 -44.32 19.40
CA ILE A 707 -7.16 -45.34 18.80
C ILE A 707 -6.41 -46.15 17.74
N GLU A 708 -6.50 -47.48 17.79
CA GLU A 708 -5.96 -48.37 16.75
C GLU A 708 -6.88 -48.37 15.52
N GLY A 709 -6.31 -48.18 14.33
CA GLY A 709 -7.05 -48.08 13.07
C GLY A 709 -7.09 -49.39 12.27
N ASN A 710 -8.01 -49.45 11.31
CA ASN A 710 -8.11 -50.56 10.37
C ASN A 710 -7.08 -50.42 9.25
N VAL A 711 -6.04 -51.25 9.27
CA VAL A 711 -4.99 -51.29 8.24
C VAL A 711 -5.45 -52.09 7.02
N GLN A 712 -5.25 -51.52 5.83
CA GLN A 712 -5.54 -52.11 4.52
C GLN A 712 -4.27 -52.09 3.66
N GLY A 713 -4.05 -53.10 2.82
CA GLY A 713 -2.82 -53.25 2.05
C GLY A 713 -1.65 -53.74 2.91
N THR A 714 -0.43 -53.26 2.64
CA THR A 714 0.81 -53.63 3.34
C THR A 714 1.57 -52.38 3.76
N ILE A 715 1.72 -52.17 5.07
CA ILE A 715 2.62 -51.16 5.64
C ILE A 715 4.02 -51.79 5.74
N PRO A 716 5.11 -51.17 5.25
CA PRO A 716 6.43 -51.79 5.28
C PRO A 716 6.97 -51.95 6.71
N ASP A 717 7.46 -53.14 7.09
CA ASP A 717 7.97 -53.47 8.44
C ASP A 717 9.07 -52.52 8.96
N TRP A 718 9.79 -51.86 8.06
CA TRP A 718 10.84 -50.89 8.40
C TRP A 718 10.31 -49.51 8.80
N LEU A 719 9.10 -49.15 8.34
CA LEU A 719 8.46 -47.86 8.61
C LEU A 719 7.95 -47.85 10.06
N ASN A 720 8.73 -47.27 10.97
CA ASN A 720 8.39 -47.15 12.38
C ASN A 720 8.69 -45.70 12.84
N GLY A 721 7.73 -45.06 13.50
CA GLY A 721 7.85 -43.66 13.90
C GLY A 721 6.49 -42.98 14.01
N SER A 722 6.50 -41.67 14.32
CA SER A 722 5.31 -40.84 14.41
C SER A 722 5.27 -39.80 13.29
N LEU A 723 4.21 -39.80 12.49
CA LEU A 723 3.84 -38.65 11.67
C LEU A 723 3.10 -37.64 12.54
N LEU A 724 3.77 -36.55 12.86
CA LEU A 724 3.21 -35.40 13.55
C LEU A 724 2.66 -34.41 12.52
N ARG A 725 1.47 -33.87 12.78
CA ARG A 725 0.82 -32.86 11.94
C ARG A 725 0.32 -31.70 12.81
N ASN A 726 0.37 -30.48 12.28
CA ASN A 726 -0.27 -29.30 12.84
C ASN A 726 -1.27 -28.73 11.82
N GLY A 727 -2.28 -28.01 12.29
CA GLY A 727 -3.26 -27.38 11.40
C GLY A 727 -4.56 -26.93 12.08
N PRO A 728 -5.56 -26.58 11.26
CA PRO A 728 -6.84 -26.09 11.73
C PRO A 728 -7.52 -27.07 12.67
N GLY A 729 -7.86 -26.63 13.88
CA GLY A 729 -8.53 -27.47 14.88
C GLY A 729 -9.98 -27.12 15.12
N SER A 730 -10.24 -25.85 15.42
CA SER A 730 -11.62 -25.35 15.57
C SER A 730 -11.75 -23.95 15.01
N LEU A 731 -12.72 -23.80 14.11
CA LEU A 731 -13.21 -22.51 13.65
C LEU A 731 -14.23 -21.91 14.62
N LYS A 732 -14.71 -22.66 15.63
CA LYS A 732 -15.73 -22.24 16.61
C LYS A 732 -15.11 -21.93 17.98
N VAL A 733 -15.63 -20.91 18.67
CA VAL A 733 -15.32 -20.58 20.08
C VAL A 733 -16.61 -20.17 20.79
N GLY A 734 -17.27 -21.13 21.45
CA GLY A 734 -18.65 -20.95 21.92
C GLY A 734 -19.59 -20.72 20.74
N ASP A 735 -20.47 -19.72 20.84
CA ASP A 735 -21.41 -19.34 19.76
C ASP A 735 -20.73 -18.52 18.63
N MET A 736 -19.42 -18.23 18.76
CA MET A 736 -18.65 -17.49 17.78
C MET A 736 -17.91 -18.37 16.79
N MET A 737 -17.61 -17.81 15.62
CA MET A 737 -16.79 -18.42 14.58
C MET A 737 -15.67 -17.47 14.14
N PHE A 738 -14.50 -18.01 13.80
CA PHE A 738 -13.41 -17.27 13.17
C PHE A 738 -13.74 -16.95 11.70
N ASN A 739 -13.25 -15.79 11.22
CA ASN A 739 -13.49 -15.32 9.85
C ASN A 739 -12.53 -15.95 8.82
N HIS A 740 -11.38 -16.49 9.24
CA HIS A 740 -10.30 -16.94 8.35
C HIS A 740 -9.72 -18.27 8.82
N LEU A 741 -9.32 -19.14 7.88
CA LEU A 741 -8.80 -20.48 8.19
C LEU A 741 -7.57 -20.41 9.12
N PHE A 742 -6.70 -19.42 8.92
CA PHE A 742 -5.46 -19.29 9.68
C PHE A 742 -5.66 -18.81 11.14
N ASP A 743 -6.88 -18.41 11.50
CA ASP A 743 -7.23 -18.01 12.87
C ASP A 743 -7.76 -19.18 13.72
N SER A 744 -8.04 -20.33 13.10
CA SER A 744 -8.57 -21.51 13.79
C SER A 744 -7.64 -21.98 14.91
N SER A 745 -8.22 -22.44 16.02
CA SER A 745 -7.46 -22.97 17.16
C SER A 745 -6.59 -24.15 16.72
N ALA A 746 -5.28 -24.08 16.93
CA ALA A 746 -4.31 -25.11 16.50
C ALA A 746 -4.61 -26.51 17.07
N LEU A 747 -4.62 -27.52 16.20
CA LEU A 747 -4.78 -28.94 16.54
C LEU A 747 -3.55 -29.74 16.09
N LEU A 748 -2.93 -30.40 17.06
CA LEU A 748 -1.88 -31.38 16.81
C LEU A 748 -2.54 -32.73 16.52
N HIS A 749 -2.01 -33.44 15.53
CA HIS A 749 -2.37 -34.83 15.25
C HIS A 749 -1.10 -35.69 15.25
N ARG A 750 -1.21 -36.93 15.72
CA ARG A 750 -0.15 -37.95 15.65
C ARG A 750 -0.73 -39.22 15.04
N PHE A 751 -0.05 -39.71 14.01
CA PHE A 751 -0.22 -41.08 13.52
C PHE A 751 1.05 -41.85 13.89
N ASN A 752 0.97 -42.73 14.89
CA ASN A 752 2.11 -43.53 15.32
C ASN A 752 2.10 -44.90 14.61
N ILE A 753 3.22 -45.24 13.99
CA ILE A 753 3.44 -46.49 13.25
C ILE A 753 4.44 -47.33 14.05
N ASP A 754 4.02 -48.53 14.46
CA ASP A 754 4.87 -49.53 15.11
C ASP A 754 4.53 -50.91 14.54
N SER A 755 5.51 -51.57 13.93
CA SER A 755 5.43 -52.98 13.53
C SER A 755 4.19 -53.29 12.66
N GLY A 756 3.85 -52.37 11.75
CA GLY A 756 2.69 -52.45 10.85
C GLY A 756 1.34 -52.04 11.46
N LYS A 757 1.24 -51.86 12.79
CA LYS A 757 0.09 -51.22 13.44
C LYS A 757 0.19 -49.70 13.29
N ILE A 758 -0.96 -49.04 13.15
CA ILE A 758 -1.03 -47.57 13.17
C ILE A 758 -2.11 -47.12 14.16
N THR A 759 -1.76 -46.18 15.03
CA THR A 759 -2.69 -45.53 15.97
C THR A 759 -2.81 -44.03 15.69
N TYR A 760 -3.97 -43.46 16.02
CA TYR A 760 -4.28 -42.04 15.83
C TYR A 760 -4.69 -41.36 17.14
N GLN A 761 -4.22 -40.13 17.35
CA GLN A 761 -4.59 -39.25 18.46
C GLN A 761 -4.51 -37.79 18.01
N CYS A 762 -5.30 -36.90 18.63
CA CYS A 762 -5.28 -35.47 18.34
C CYS A 762 -5.64 -34.62 19.56
N ARG A 763 -4.91 -33.51 19.76
CA ARG A 763 -5.04 -32.61 20.92
C ARG A 763 -4.79 -31.17 20.50
N PHE A 764 -5.62 -30.24 20.99
CA PHE A 764 -5.44 -28.81 20.77
C PHE A 764 -4.17 -28.33 21.45
N LEU A 765 -3.36 -27.56 20.72
CA LEU A 765 -2.22 -26.86 21.30
C LEU A 765 -2.73 -25.85 22.33
N LYS A 766 -2.30 -25.98 23.58
CA LYS A 766 -2.81 -25.17 24.71
C LYS A 766 -2.11 -23.81 24.76
N SER A 767 -2.15 -23.05 23.67
CA SER A 767 -1.66 -21.67 23.58
C SER A 767 -2.41 -20.74 24.53
N ASP A 768 -1.86 -19.55 24.83
CA ASP A 768 -2.59 -18.58 25.66
C ASP A 768 -3.80 -18.00 24.93
N ALA A 769 -3.75 -17.87 23.60
CA ALA A 769 -4.90 -17.55 22.77
C ALA A 769 -6.02 -18.60 22.94
N TYR A 770 -5.71 -19.89 22.81
CA TYR A 770 -6.66 -20.99 23.04
C TYR A 770 -7.24 -20.93 24.46
N LYS A 771 -6.39 -20.89 25.50
CA LYS A 771 -6.81 -20.82 26.91
C LYS A 771 -7.76 -19.65 27.17
N LYS A 772 -7.44 -18.44 26.67
CA LYS A 772 -8.27 -17.24 26.82
C LYS A 772 -9.62 -17.37 26.09
N ASN A 773 -9.60 -17.81 24.84
CA ASN A 773 -10.78 -18.00 24.00
C ASN A 773 -11.74 -19.06 24.61
N SER A 774 -11.22 -20.22 25.02
CA SER A 774 -11.98 -21.29 25.67
C SER A 774 -12.57 -20.85 27.03
N ALA A 775 -11.79 -20.17 27.87
CA ALA A 775 -12.26 -19.69 29.18
C ALA A 775 -13.36 -18.63 29.06
N ALA A 776 -13.28 -17.76 28.05
CA ALA A 776 -14.26 -16.71 27.79
C ALA A 776 -15.49 -17.17 26.99
N ARG A 777 -15.45 -18.37 26.37
CA ARG A 777 -16.45 -18.92 25.44
C ARG A 777 -16.83 -17.97 24.28
N ARG A 778 -15.86 -17.15 23.86
CA ARG A 778 -15.96 -16.18 22.75
C ARG A 778 -14.55 -15.82 22.29
N ILE A 779 -14.42 -15.26 21.09
CA ILE A 779 -13.12 -14.82 20.56
C ILE A 779 -12.70 -13.54 21.30
N VAL A 780 -11.62 -13.62 22.08
CA VAL A 780 -11.06 -12.52 22.91
C VAL A 780 -9.63 -12.12 22.53
N VAL A 781 -8.98 -12.89 21.65
CA VAL A 781 -7.71 -12.53 21.01
C VAL A 781 -7.97 -12.17 19.54
N THR A 782 -7.25 -11.17 19.03
CA THR A 782 -7.31 -10.76 17.61
C THR A 782 -6.24 -11.54 16.87
N GLU A 783 -6.67 -12.23 15.82
CA GLU A 783 -5.86 -13.18 15.05
C GLU A 783 -5.43 -12.55 13.71
N PHE A 784 -5.08 -13.37 12.71
CA PHE A 784 -4.66 -12.90 11.39
C PHE A 784 -5.81 -12.26 10.61
N GLY A 785 -6.98 -12.90 10.52
CA GLY A 785 -8.17 -12.43 9.79
C GLY A 785 -9.36 -11.98 10.67
N THR A 786 -9.35 -12.27 11.96
CA THR A 786 -10.50 -12.08 12.89
C THR A 786 -10.19 -11.12 14.03
N SER A 787 -11.08 -10.14 14.26
CA SER A 787 -11.02 -9.26 15.43
C SER A 787 -11.63 -9.92 16.67
N ALA A 788 -10.99 -9.77 17.82
CA ALA A 788 -11.57 -10.06 19.13
C ALA A 788 -12.86 -9.26 19.38
N VAL A 789 -13.83 -9.86 20.05
CA VAL A 789 -15.02 -9.15 20.52
C VAL A 789 -14.65 -8.25 21.71
N PRO A 790 -14.95 -6.95 21.66
CA PRO A 790 -14.76 -6.04 22.78
C PRO A 790 -15.42 -6.59 24.05
N ASP A 791 -14.62 -6.80 25.10
CA ASP A 791 -15.13 -7.31 26.37
C ASP A 791 -16.11 -6.28 26.98
N PRO A 792 -17.38 -6.68 27.26
CA PRO A 792 -18.41 -5.79 27.79
C PRO A 792 -18.24 -5.49 29.28
N CYS A 793 -17.42 -6.26 30.00
CA CYS A 793 -17.18 -6.13 31.44
C CYS A 793 -15.81 -5.50 31.76
N GLN A 794 -14.85 -5.48 30.82
CA GLN A 794 -13.58 -4.79 31.03
C GLN A 794 -13.73 -3.27 30.97
N THR A 795 -13.46 -2.64 32.10
CA THR A 795 -13.20 -1.20 32.23
C THR A 795 -12.03 -0.76 31.33
N ILE A 796 -11.99 0.53 31.00
CA ILE A 796 -10.99 1.12 30.10
C ILE A 796 -9.55 0.85 30.57
N PHE A 797 -9.30 0.87 31.89
CA PHE A 797 -7.99 0.54 32.48
C PHE A 797 -7.46 -0.85 32.08
N HIS A 798 -8.32 -1.88 31.99
CA HIS A 798 -7.87 -3.23 31.61
C HIS A 798 -7.42 -3.30 30.14
N LYS A 799 -8.03 -2.48 29.28
CA LYS A 799 -7.67 -2.31 27.87
C LYS A 799 -6.40 -1.47 27.71
N ILE A 800 -6.19 -0.46 28.56
CA ILE A 800 -4.97 0.37 28.59
C ILE A 800 -3.76 -0.43 29.12
N ALA A 801 -3.91 -1.17 30.21
CA ALA A 801 -2.83 -1.98 30.80
C ALA A 801 -2.25 -3.00 29.80
N ALA A 802 -3.09 -3.53 28.92
CA ALA A 802 -2.67 -4.45 27.86
C ALA A 802 -1.74 -3.79 26.83
N VAL A 803 -1.94 -2.49 26.52
CA VAL A 803 -1.14 -1.73 25.52
C VAL A 803 0.28 -1.43 26.00
N PHE A 804 0.54 -1.37 27.31
CA PHE A 804 1.84 -1.01 27.87
C PHE A 804 2.80 -2.18 28.13
N ASN A 805 2.40 -3.42 27.85
CA ASN A 805 3.30 -4.58 27.92
C ASN A 805 4.35 -4.59 26.79
N LYS A 806 5.39 -5.42 26.90
CA LYS A 806 6.41 -5.62 25.84
C LYS A 806 5.74 -5.80 24.45
N PRO A 807 6.34 -5.31 23.36
CA PRO A 807 5.97 -5.74 22.00
C PRO A 807 5.89 -7.27 21.93
N GLY A 808 4.76 -7.80 21.46
CA GLY A 808 4.46 -9.24 21.41
C GLY A 808 3.51 -9.76 22.50
N VAL A 809 3.32 -9.08 23.64
CA VAL A 809 2.50 -9.63 24.76
C VAL A 809 0.99 -9.63 24.48
N ASN A 810 0.52 -8.77 23.57
CA ASN A 810 -0.85 -8.75 23.06
C ASN A 810 -1.02 -9.42 21.68
N ASN A 811 0.05 -9.92 21.07
CA ASN A 811 -0.07 -10.68 19.83
C ASN A 811 -0.63 -12.08 20.15
N SER A 812 -1.31 -12.70 19.18
CA SER A 812 -1.69 -14.10 19.30
C SER A 812 -0.45 -15.00 19.35
N ASP A 813 -0.52 -16.03 20.19
CA ASP A 813 0.39 -17.17 20.21
C ASP A 813 -0.28 -18.44 19.68
N ASN A 814 -1.34 -18.31 18.86
CA ASN A 814 -1.95 -19.42 18.13
C ASN A 814 -0.98 -19.96 17.08
N ALA A 815 -0.30 -21.05 17.42
CA ALA A 815 0.76 -21.68 16.64
C ALA A 815 0.21 -22.82 15.76
N MET A 816 -0.59 -22.45 14.74
CA MET A 816 -1.39 -23.40 13.94
C MET A 816 -0.70 -23.94 12.68
N ILE A 817 0.27 -23.20 12.12
CA ILE A 817 0.87 -23.53 10.82
C ILE A 817 1.82 -24.73 10.91
N SER A 818 2.97 -24.56 11.57
CA SER A 818 4.12 -25.47 11.44
C SER A 818 4.37 -26.34 12.66
N ILE A 819 5.10 -27.44 12.45
CA ILE A 819 5.75 -28.24 13.50
C ILE A 819 7.11 -28.75 13.00
N TYR A 820 8.19 -28.47 13.74
CA TYR A 820 9.57 -28.83 13.38
C TYR A 820 10.40 -29.25 14.61
N PRO A 821 11.43 -30.09 14.43
CA PRO A 821 12.41 -30.39 15.47
C PRO A 821 13.45 -29.27 15.62
N PHE A 822 13.88 -29.01 16.86
CA PHE A 822 15.02 -28.17 17.24
C PHE A 822 15.91 -28.98 18.18
N GLY A 823 16.84 -29.75 17.59
CA GLY A 823 17.50 -30.84 18.31
C GLY A 823 16.52 -31.98 18.58
N ASP A 824 16.50 -32.50 19.81
CA ASP A 824 15.62 -33.61 20.23
C ASP A 824 14.20 -33.15 20.62
N GLU A 825 13.95 -31.83 20.64
CA GLU A 825 12.67 -31.22 21.05
C GLU A 825 11.83 -30.81 19.82
N PHE A 826 10.50 -30.94 19.92
CA PHE A 826 9.57 -30.51 18.86
C PHE A 826 8.84 -29.21 19.22
N PHE A 827 8.71 -28.31 18.23
CA PHE A 827 8.08 -27.02 18.41
C PHE A 827 7.00 -26.76 17.36
N ALA A 828 5.84 -26.25 17.81
CA ALA A 828 4.76 -25.75 16.99
C ALA A 828 4.79 -24.20 16.94
N PHE A 829 4.65 -23.60 15.75
CA PHE A 829 4.79 -22.14 15.55
C PHE A 829 4.18 -21.63 14.23
N THR A 830 4.21 -20.30 14.06
CA THR A 830 3.91 -19.55 12.83
C THR A 830 5.04 -18.54 12.56
N GLU A 831 4.79 -17.46 11.81
CA GLU A 831 5.72 -16.33 11.72
C GLU A 831 5.85 -15.53 13.03
N SER A 832 4.98 -15.76 14.01
CA SER A 832 5.10 -15.18 15.35
C SER A 832 6.42 -15.61 16.00
N PRO A 833 7.17 -14.73 16.69
CA PRO A 833 8.40 -15.11 17.41
C PRO A 833 8.14 -16.01 18.63
N ILE A 834 6.87 -16.33 18.93
CA ILE A 834 6.46 -17.22 20.02
C ILE A 834 6.29 -18.63 19.46
N ILE A 835 7.01 -19.58 20.06
CA ILE A 835 6.99 -21.00 19.70
C ILE A 835 6.60 -21.84 20.92
N HIS A 836 5.85 -22.93 20.74
CA HIS A 836 5.44 -23.82 21.83
C HIS A 836 6.13 -25.16 21.70
N ARG A 837 6.79 -25.63 22.77
CA ARG A 837 7.35 -26.98 22.83
C ARG A 837 6.23 -27.98 23.07
N ILE A 838 6.24 -29.07 22.31
CA ILE A 838 5.23 -30.12 22.39
C ILE A 838 5.90 -31.46 22.66
N ASP A 839 5.25 -32.29 23.47
CA ASP A 839 5.60 -33.70 23.64
C ASP A 839 5.15 -34.48 22.39
N PRO A 840 6.06 -35.09 21.62
CA PRO A 840 5.69 -35.78 20.37
C PRO A 840 4.97 -37.11 20.60
N GLU A 841 5.01 -37.69 21.81
CA GLU A 841 4.28 -38.90 22.15
C GLU A 841 2.88 -38.60 22.68
N THR A 842 2.74 -37.66 23.61
CA THR A 842 1.43 -37.37 24.25
C THR A 842 0.65 -36.23 23.58
N LEU A 843 1.30 -35.41 22.75
CA LEU A 843 0.80 -34.13 22.22
C LEU A 843 0.44 -33.09 23.30
N ASP A 844 0.99 -33.20 24.51
CA ASP A 844 0.88 -32.12 25.51
C ASP A 844 1.71 -30.89 25.12
N THR A 845 1.21 -29.71 25.51
CA THR A 845 1.89 -28.42 25.30
C THR A 845 2.71 -28.09 26.54
N GLU A 846 4.01 -28.38 26.51
CA GLU A 846 4.86 -28.37 27.69
C GLU A 846 5.38 -26.98 28.08
N ALA A 847 5.84 -26.21 27.09
CA ALA A 847 6.56 -24.95 27.32
C ALA A 847 6.26 -23.94 26.22
N LYS A 848 6.45 -22.65 26.53
CA LYS A 848 6.35 -21.55 25.57
C LYS A 848 7.62 -20.72 25.59
N LEU A 849 8.27 -20.60 24.43
CA LEU A 849 9.50 -19.84 24.23
C LEU A 849 9.19 -18.62 23.35
N ASN A 850 9.99 -17.57 23.51
CA ASN A 850 9.96 -16.38 22.65
C ASN A 850 11.36 -16.20 22.05
N VAL A 851 11.50 -16.46 20.76
CA VAL A 851 12.78 -16.40 20.04
C VAL A 851 13.42 -15.01 20.13
N SER A 852 12.60 -13.94 20.23
CA SER A 852 13.04 -12.56 20.42
C SER A 852 13.72 -12.28 21.77
N ASP A 853 13.58 -13.14 22.80
CA ASP A 853 14.32 -13.01 24.05
C ASP A 853 15.74 -13.64 23.97
N TYR A 854 16.04 -14.38 22.89
CA TYR A 854 17.36 -14.99 22.62
C TYR A 854 18.14 -14.27 21.50
N VAL A 855 17.46 -13.89 20.41
CA VAL A 855 18.08 -13.24 19.24
C VAL A 855 17.24 -12.04 18.77
N GLY A 856 17.89 -10.98 18.28
CA GLY A 856 17.30 -9.65 18.07
C GLY A 856 16.33 -9.50 16.88
N ILE A 857 15.31 -10.35 16.80
CA ILE A 857 14.26 -10.35 15.76
C ILE A 857 12.90 -9.82 16.29
N VAL A 858 11.99 -9.50 15.38
CA VAL A 858 10.56 -9.22 15.68
C VAL A 858 9.61 -10.30 15.18
N ASN A 859 10.03 -11.13 14.23
CA ASN A 859 9.31 -12.27 13.66
C ASN A 859 10.29 -13.20 12.92
N HIS A 860 9.86 -14.42 12.59
CA HIS A 860 10.62 -15.37 11.76
C HIS A 860 9.73 -16.03 10.70
N THR A 861 10.29 -16.88 9.84
CA THR A 861 9.54 -17.71 8.88
C THR A 861 8.97 -18.98 9.54
N SER A 862 7.88 -19.50 8.98
CA SER A 862 7.21 -20.73 9.43
C SER A 862 7.95 -22.01 9.00
N HIS A 863 8.86 -21.92 8.02
CA HIS A 863 9.63 -23.05 7.51
C HIS A 863 11.15 -22.82 7.71
N PRO A 864 11.72 -23.32 8.82
CA PRO A 864 13.16 -23.38 9.01
C PRO A 864 13.80 -24.52 8.20
N HIS A 865 15.10 -24.41 7.94
CA HIS A 865 15.92 -25.46 7.36
C HIS A 865 16.66 -26.22 8.46
N VAL A 866 16.29 -27.49 8.67
CA VAL A 866 16.97 -28.41 9.58
C VAL A 866 18.06 -29.14 8.80
N MET A 867 19.32 -28.93 9.19
CA MET A 867 20.49 -29.54 8.53
C MET A 867 20.75 -30.95 9.06
N SER A 868 21.49 -31.75 8.29
CA SER A 868 21.85 -33.13 8.66
C SER A 868 22.84 -33.26 9.82
N ASP A 869 23.41 -32.15 10.31
CA ASP A 869 24.17 -32.07 11.56
C ASP A 869 23.32 -31.64 12.78
N GLY A 870 22.00 -31.48 12.60
CA GLY A 870 21.06 -31.03 13.62
C GLY A 870 21.05 -29.51 13.85
N THR A 871 21.81 -28.72 13.09
CA THR A 871 21.75 -27.25 13.11
C THR A 871 20.46 -26.79 12.43
N VAL A 872 19.74 -25.85 13.03
CA VAL A 872 18.54 -25.26 12.43
C VAL A 872 18.85 -23.83 11.95
N TYR A 873 18.46 -23.50 10.72
CA TYR A 873 18.50 -22.13 10.21
C TYR A 873 17.09 -21.60 10.00
N ASN A 874 16.81 -20.37 10.41
CA ASN A 874 15.53 -19.71 10.14
C ASN A 874 15.75 -18.27 9.66
N LEU A 875 14.89 -17.75 8.78
CA LEU A 875 14.89 -16.34 8.39
C LEU A 875 14.01 -15.54 9.35
N GLY A 876 14.41 -14.32 9.71
CA GLY A 876 13.56 -13.38 10.43
C GLY A 876 13.84 -11.92 10.09
N CYS A 877 13.04 -11.01 10.64
CA CYS A 877 13.24 -9.57 10.50
C CYS A 877 13.85 -8.98 11.78
N SER A 878 14.94 -8.24 11.64
CA SER A 878 15.59 -7.49 12.73
C SER A 878 15.42 -5.99 12.53
N VAL A 879 15.23 -5.22 13.61
CA VAL A 879 15.19 -3.76 13.55
C VAL A 879 16.60 -3.20 13.79
N THR A 880 17.22 -2.71 12.72
CA THR A 880 18.59 -2.15 12.76
C THR A 880 18.57 -0.61 12.80
N LYS A 881 19.73 0.01 13.04
CA LYS A 881 19.88 1.48 13.01
C LYS A 881 19.50 2.13 11.67
N THR A 882 19.54 1.40 10.56
CA THR A 882 19.20 1.90 9.22
C THR A 882 17.77 1.60 8.79
N GLY A 883 17.10 0.66 9.45
CA GLY A 883 15.74 0.18 9.14
C GLY A 883 15.58 -1.33 9.44
N PRO A 884 14.44 -1.94 9.05
CA PRO A 884 14.28 -3.39 9.06
C PRO A 884 15.29 -4.09 8.13
N ALA A 885 15.76 -5.28 8.53
CA ALA A 885 16.65 -6.12 7.74
C ALA A 885 16.24 -7.60 7.83
N TYR A 886 16.24 -8.29 6.68
CA TYR A 886 16.10 -9.74 6.61
C TYR A 886 17.38 -10.38 7.13
N THR A 887 17.23 -11.33 8.05
CA THR A 887 18.29 -11.77 8.94
C THR A 887 18.24 -13.28 9.07
N ILE A 888 19.32 -13.97 8.70
CA ILE A 888 19.43 -15.41 8.86
C ILE A 888 19.92 -15.71 10.28
N ILE A 889 19.16 -16.53 10.99
CA ILE A 889 19.42 -17.03 12.33
C ILE A 889 20.00 -18.44 12.22
N CYS A 890 21.08 -18.72 12.95
CA CYS A 890 21.63 -20.04 13.16
C CYS A 890 21.37 -20.48 14.60
N PHE A 891 20.66 -21.59 14.77
CA PHE A 891 20.46 -22.31 16.02
C PHE A 891 21.40 -23.54 15.99
N PRO A 892 22.60 -23.45 16.60
CA PRO A 892 23.60 -24.51 16.52
C PRO A 892 23.15 -25.77 17.27
N HIS A 893 23.46 -26.94 16.72
CA HIS A 893 23.17 -28.21 17.39
C HIS A 893 23.92 -28.34 18.73
N GLY A 894 23.22 -28.78 19.77
CA GLY A 894 23.78 -29.08 21.10
C GLY A 894 23.03 -28.41 22.26
N PRO A 895 23.52 -28.59 23.51
CA PRO A 895 22.89 -28.04 24.71
C PRO A 895 22.81 -26.52 24.69
N GLY A 896 21.62 -25.97 24.99
CA GLY A 896 21.38 -24.53 24.93
C GLY A 896 21.32 -23.98 23.51
N MET A 897 20.68 -24.70 22.58
CA MET A 897 20.54 -24.31 21.17
C MET A 897 19.99 -22.88 20.99
N PHE A 898 19.04 -22.46 21.84
CA PHE A 898 18.45 -21.12 21.80
C PHE A 898 19.38 -20.06 22.42
N GLU A 899 20.05 -20.35 23.53
CA GLU A 899 21.04 -19.47 24.17
C GLU A 899 22.28 -19.23 23.28
N ASN A 900 22.61 -20.18 22.41
CA ASN A 900 23.69 -20.08 21.43
C ASN A 900 23.21 -19.61 20.03
N ALA A 901 21.93 -19.24 19.89
CA ALA A 901 21.36 -18.75 18.64
C ALA A 901 21.99 -17.41 18.24
N ARG A 902 22.32 -17.25 16.95
CA ARG A 902 23.02 -16.06 16.46
C ARG A 902 22.62 -15.67 15.05
N ILE A 903 22.74 -14.38 14.76
CA ILE A 903 22.66 -13.85 13.41
C ILE A 903 23.92 -14.25 12.64
N VAL A 904 23.77 -14.80 11.44
CA VAL A 904 24.90 -15.22 10.56
C VAL A 904 24.96 -14.49 9.23
N ALA A 905 23.84 -13.95 8.74
CA ALA A 905 23.80 -13.13 7.52
C ALA A 905 22.65 -12.11 7.62
N SER A 906 22.76 -10.97 6.94
CA SER A 906 21.67 -9.99 6.89
C SER A 906 21.69 -9.11 5.64
N VAL A 907 20.52 -8.79 5.10
CA VAL A 907 20.32 -7.81 4.01
C VAL A 907 19.23 -6.80 4.41
N PRO A 908 19.45 -5.48 4.26
CA PRO A 908 18.41 -4.48 4.55
C PRO A 908 17.17 -4.68 3.69
N ALA A 909 15.97 -4.54 4.26
CA ALA A 909 14.74 -4.61 3.50
C ALA A 909 14.58 -3.35 2.62
N ARG A 910 14.13 -3.50 1.36
CA ARG A 910 14.10 -2.38 0.40
C ARG A 910 13.16 -1.24 0.81
N TRP A 911 12.14 -1.53 1.63
CA TRP A 911 11.15 -0.56 2.09
C TRP A 911 11.11 -0.46 3.62
N LYS A 912 11.65 0.64 4.17
CA LYS A 912 11.84 0.85 5.63
C LYS A 912 10.59 0.71 6.50
N PHE A 913 9.40 0.89 5.92
CA PHE A 913 8.10 0.84 6.61
C PHE A 913 7.14 -0.19 6.01
N HIS A 914 7.63 -0.99 5.05
CA HIS A 914 6.89 -2.03 4.34
C HIS A 914 7.81 -3.24 4.03
N PRO A 915 8.49 -3.86 5.02
CA PRO A 915 9.22 -5.09 4.77
C PRO A 915 8.31 -6.13 4.10
N GLY A 916 8.83 -6.77 3.04
CA GLY A 916 8.22 -7.90 2.37
C GLY A 916 7.85 -9.03 3.34
N TYR A 917 6.71 -9.65 3.08
CA TYR A 917 6.26 -10.84 3.80
C TYR A 917 7.06 -12.06 3.33
N MET A 918 7.52 -12.87 4.28
CA MET A 918 8.31 -14.09 4.05
C MET A 918 7.64 -15.24 4.79
N HIS A 919 7.43 -16.36 4.12
CA HIS A 919 6.91 -17.61 4.73
C HIS A 919 8.00 -18.69 4.84
N THR A 920 8.93 -18.71 3.87
CA THR A 920 10.14 -19.52 3.85
C THR A 920 11.30 -18.78 3.16
N PHE A 921 12.50 -19.36 3.22
CA PHE A 921 13.74 -18.92 2.58
C PHE A 921 14.49 -20.13 2.02
N GLY A 922 15.60 -19.92 1.31
CA GLY A 922 16.42 -21.02 0.76
C GLY A 922 17.85 -21.05 1.32
N ILE A 923 18.49 -22.21 1.23
CA ILE A 923 19.90 -22.44 1.57
C ILE A 923 20.55 -23.38 0.54
N THR A 924 21.64 -22.95 -0.09
CA THR A 924 22.48 -23.76 -0.99
C THR A 924 23.79 -24.13 -0.30
N GLU A 925 24.74 -24.74 -1.02
CA GLU A 925 26.08 -25.03 -0.47
C GLU A 925 26.79 -23.74 0.00
N ASN A 926 26.79 -22.67 -0.80
CA ASN A 926 27.52 -21.43 -0.54
C ASN A 926 26.64 -20.20 -0.25
N PHE A 927 25.31 -20.25 -0.47
CA PHE A 927 24.42 -19.09 -0.32
C PHE A 927 23.18 -19.31 0.56
N TYR A 928 22.76 -18.28 1.29
CA TYR A 928 21.37 -18.12 1.73
C TYR A 928 20.60 -17.37 0.65
N VAL A 929 19.39 -17.85 0.32
CA VAL A 929 18.53 -17.31 -0.74
C VAL A 929 17.32 -16.63 -0.10
N ILE A 930 17.12 -15.34 -0.33
CA ILE A 930 15.99 -14.57 0.20
C ILE A 930 15.21 -13.96 -0.97
N VAL A 931 13.91 -14.21 -1.03
CA VAL A 931 13.02 -13.81 -2.13
C VAL A 931 12.08 -12.69 -1.64
N GLU A 932 12.48 -11.43 -1.78
CA GLU A 932 11.66 -10.28 -1.39
C GLU A 932 10.56 -10.01 -2.44
N GLN A 933 9.44 -10.70 -2.22
CA GLN A 933 8.18 -10.51 -2.96
C GLN A 933 7.54 -9.12 -2.70
N PRO A 934 6.69 -8.62 -3.62
CA PRO A 934 6.01 -7.33 -3.45
C PRO A 934 4.75 -7.38 -2.57
N LEU A 935 4.45 -8.51 -1.91
CA LEU A 935 3.59 -8.53 -0.72
C LEU A 935 4.38 -8.07 0.50
N SER A 936 3.89 -7.09 1.25
CA SER A 936 4.60 -6.45 2.36
C SER A 936 3.75 -6.28 3.61
N VAL A 937 4.40 -6.19 4.78
CA VAL A 937 3.79 -5.84 6.07
C VAL A 937 3.99 -4.35 6.34
N SER A 938 2.91 -3.59 6.31
CA SER A 938 2.95 -2.15 6.55
C SER A 938 3.07 -1.83 8.05
N VAL A 939 4.29 -1.50 8.51
CA VAL A 939 4.60 -1.27 9.92
C VAL A 939 3.69 -0.22 10.58
N PRO A 940 3.40 0.96 9.96
CA PRO A 940 2.47 1.92 10.56
C PRO A 940 1.04 1.37 10.64
N THR A 941 0.60 0.57 9.66
CA THR A 941 -0.73 -0.06 9.67
C THR A 941 -0.81 -1.20 10.69
N MET A 942 0.27 -1.94 10.94
CA MET A 942 0.36 -2.94 12.01
C MET A 942 0.19 -2.28 13.40
N VAL A 943 0.91 -1.18 13.66
CA VAL A 943 0.77 -0.41 14.92
C VAL A 943 -0.65 0.15 15.07
N VAL A 944 -1.22 0.75 14.02
CA VAL A 944 -2.61 1.23 14.03
C VAL A 944 -3.61 0.08 14.21
N SER A 945 -3.34 -1.11 13.70
CA SER A 945 -4.21 -2.29 13.87
C SER A 945 -4.17 -2.84 15.29
N GLN A 946 -2.99 -2.91 15.92
CA GLN A 946 -2.85 -3.25 17.34
C GLN A 946 -3.62 -2.25 18.23
N ILE A 947 -3.50 -0.95 17.97
CA ILE A 947 -4.22 0.10 18.74
C ILE A 947 -5.74 0.06 18.50
N ARG A 948 -6.20 -0.25 17.27
CA ARG A 948 -7.62 -0.25 16.88
C ARG A 948 -8.28 -1.64 16.91
N ASN A 949 -7.61 -2.66 17.47
CA ASN A 949 -8.06 -4.05 17.51
C ASN A 949 -8.52 -4.61 16.14
N ARG A 950 -7.73 -4.35 15.10
CA ARG A 950 -7.95 -4.85 13.72
C ARG A 950 -7.05 -6.06 13.44
N PRO A 951 -7.46 -7.00 12.55
CA PRO A 951 -6.68 -8.20 12.26
C PRO A 951 -5.36 -7.90 11.54
N MET A 952 -4.36 -8.78 11.68
CA MET A 952 -3.03 -8.57 11.09
C MET A 952 -3.04 -8.51 9.56
N ALA A 953 -3.97 -9.21 8.89
CA ALA A 953 -4.15 -9.16 7.43
C ALA A 953 -4.40 -7.73 6.91
N ALA A 954 -4.99 -6.84 7.72
CA ALA A 954 -5.20 -5.44 7.35
C ALA A 954 -3.89 -4.62 7.23
N ALA A 955 -2.76 -5.15 7.70
CA ALA A 955 -1.44 -4.55 7.49
C ALA A 955 -0.73 -5.05 6.21
N LEU A 956 -1.23 -6.11 5.56
CA LEU A 956 -0.65 -6.61 4.30
C LEU A 956 -0.94 -5.67 3.13
N LYS A 957 0.08 -5.43 2.29
CA LYS A 957 -0.02 -4.60 1.08
C LYS A 957 0.75 -5.21 -0.09
N TRP A 958 0.04 -5.43 -1.19
CA TRP A 958 0.59 -5.85 -2.48
C TRP A 958 0.98 -4.64 -3.33
N PHE A 959 2.17 -4.68 -3.93
CA PHE A 959 2.67 -3.66 -4.84
C PHE A 959 2.85 -4.23 -6.26
N GLU A 960 1.76 -4.37 -7.01
CA GLU A 960 1.70 -5.00 -8.34
C GLU A 960 2.72 -4.47 -9.37
N SER A 961 3.13 -3.20 -9.28
CA SER A 961 4.12 -2.58 -10.17
C SER A 961 5.59 -2.83 -9.78
N GLN A 962 5.85 -3.58 -8.71
CA GLN A 962 7.18 -3.76 -8.12
C GLN A 962 7.67 -5.20 -8.32
N GLN A 963 8.85 -5.35 -8.94
CA GLN A 963 9.49 -6.64 -9.18
C GLN A 963 9.72 -7.44 -7.88
N THR A 964 9.70 -8.77 -7.94
CA THR A 964 10.29 -9.61 -6.88
C THR A 964 11.82 -9.54 -6.98
N TYR A 965 12.50 -9.44 -5.84
CA TYR A 965 13.97 -9.40 -5.75
C TYR A 965 14.47 -10.72 -5.15
N ILE A 966 15.50 -11.34 -5.73
CA ILE A 966 16.14 -12.54 -5.20
C ILE A 966 17.57 -12.19 -4.78
N TYR A 967 17.84 -12.28 -3.49
CA TYR A 967 19.14 -12.01 -2.88
C TYR A 967 19.91 -13.32 -2.64
N LEU A 968 21.20 -13.34 -2.98
CA LEU A 968 22.14 -14.38 -2.57
C LEU A 968 23.14 -13.79 -1.57
N LEU A 969 23.09 -14.27 -0.33
CA LEU A 969 24.01 -13.89 0.74
C LEU A 969 25.02 -15.02 0.93
N ASP A 970 26.30 -14.69 0.96
CA ASP A 970 27.42 -15.60 1.24
C ASP A 970 27.23 -16.29 2.60
N ARG A 971 27.39 -17.63 2.67
CA ARG A 971 27.20 -18.38 3.91
C ARG A 971 28.35 -18.27 4.91
N ASP A 972 29.57 -17.98 4.44
CA ASP A 972 30.77 -17.87 5.27
C ASP A 972 30.97 -16.44 5.78
N THR A 973 30.70 -15.42 4.95
CA THR A 973 30.87 -14.00 5.33
C THR A 973 29.57 -13.29 5.74
N GLY A 974 28.41 -13.85 5.39
CA GLY A 974 27.09 -13.23 5.61
C GLY A 974 26.78 -12.05 4.68
N GLU A 975 27.66 -11.74 3.72
CA GLU A 975 27.55 -10.58 2.83
C GLU A 975 26.65 -10.84 1.62
N LEU A 976 25.90 -9.82 1.19
CA LEU A 976 25.16 -9.86 -0.08
C LEU A 976 26.13 -9.93 -1.28
N ARG A 977 26.07 -11.01 -2.06
CA ARG A 977 26.91 -11.22 -3.26
C ARG A 977 26.19 -10.86 -4.55
N HIS A 978 24.92 -11.27 -4.69
CA HIS A 978 24.14 -11.07 -5.91
C HIS A 978 22.71 -10.63 -5.62
N THR A 979 22.10 -9.92 -6.56
CA THR A 979 20.69 -9.53 -6.57
C THR A 979 20.13 -9.72 -7.98
N PHE A 980 19.06 -10.49 -8.08
CA PHE A 980 18.32 -10.76 -9.31
C PHE A 980 16.91 -10.19 -9.22
N HIS A 981 16.34 -9.83 -10.37
CA HIS A 981 15.01 -9.23 -10.47
C HIS A 981 14.12 -10.11 -11.33
N THR A 982 12.83 -10.20 -11.00
CA THR A 982 11.86 -10.97 -11.79
C THR A 982 10.57 -10.18 -11.99
N GLU A 983 9.64 -10.74 -12.77
CA GLU A 983 8.24 -10.32 -12.74
C GLU A 983 7.66 -10.46 -11.32
N PRO A 984 6.67 -9.64 -10.90
CA PRO A 984 6.02 -9.77 -9.61
C PRO A 984 5.31 -11.12 -9.49
N PHE A 985 5.49 -11.79 -8.35
CA PHE A 985 4.75 -13.00 -7.97
C PHE A 985 4.56 -13.07 -6.45
N PHE A 986 3.55 -13.79 -6.00
CA PHE A 986 3.36 -14.17 -4.60
C PHE A 986 3.81 -15.62 -4.41
N TYR A 987 4.44 -15.94 -3.28
CA TYR A 987 4.80 -17.33 -2.94
C TYR A 987 4.63 -17.59 -1.44
N LEU A 988 4.39 -18.87 -1.14
CA LEU A 988 4.51 -19.43 0.21
C LEU A 988 5.72 -20.36 0.29
N HIS A 989 5.82 -21.34 -0.62
CA HIS A 989 6.82 -22.40 -0.53
C HIS A 989 7.90 -22.34 -1.62
N ILE A 990 9.13 -22.62 -1.21
CA ILE A 990 10.25 -22.99 -2.08
C ILE A 990 10.30 -24.52 -2.09
N ILE A 991 10.48 -25.12 -3.27
CA ILE A 991 10.51 -26.57 -3.51
C ILE A 991 11.92 -27.10 -3.22
N ASN A 992 12.95 -26.45 -3.77
CA ASN A 992 14.35 -26.61 -3.41
C ASN A 992 15.18 -25.46 -4.01
N GLN A 993 16.42 -25.35 -3.58
CA GLN A 993 17.43 -24.46 -4.15
C GLN A 993 18.80 -25.13 -4.09
N TYR A 994 19.62 -25.00 -5.13
CA TYR A 994 20.94 -25.64 -5.17
C TYR A 994 21.86 -24.98 -6.20
N GLU A 995 23.16 -25.27 -6.11
CA GLU A 995 24.15 -24.77 -7.08
C GLU A 995 24.46 -25.81 -8.16
N ARG A 996 24.54 -25.36 -9.41
CA ARG A 996 24.88 -26.18 -10.58
C ARG A 996 25.53 -25.32 -11.67
N GLU A 997 26.66 -25.77 -12.19
CA GLU A 997 27.28 -25.21 -13.41
C GLU A 997 27.47 -23.66 -13.39
N GLY A 998 27.83 -23.09 -12.23
CA GLY A 998 28.01 -21.63 -12.08
C GLY A 998 26.71 -20.83 -11.93
N HIS A 999 25.60 -21.49 -11.61
CA HIS A 999 24.29 -20.88 -11.35
C HIS A 999 23.71 -21.40 -10.02
N VAL A 1000 22.85 -20.60 -9.38
CA VAL A 1000 21.88 -21.11 -8.39
C VAL A 1000 20.58 -21.45 -9.12
N ILE A 1001 20.05 -22.64 -8.87
CA ILE A 1001 18.71 -23.07 -9.24
C ILE A 1001 17.78 -22.76 -8.06
N LEU A 1002 16.60 -22.21 -8.34
CA LEU A 1002 15.56 -21.95 -7.34
C LEU A 1002 14.22 -22.41 -7.89
N ASP A 1003 13.69 -23.48 -7.31
CA ASP A 1003 12.41 -24.09 -7.67
C ASP A 1003 11.37 -23.71 -6.62
N ILE A 1004 10.23 -23.15 -7.03
CA ILE A 1004 9.37 -22.34 -6.14
C ILE A 1004 7.90 -22.37 -6.58
N CYS A 1005 6.97 -22.41 -5.63
CA CYS A 1005 5.53 -22.39 -5.89
C CYS A 1005 5.02 -20.94 -5.97
N CYS A 1006 4.75 -20.47 -7.19
CA CYS A 1006 4.43 -19.08 -7.49
C CYS A 1006 2.96 -18.89 -7.89
N TYR A 1007 2.26 -18.04 -7.15
CA TYR A 1007 1.00 -17.41 -7.54
C TYR A 1007 1.27 -16.11 -8.32
N LYS A 1008 0.33 -15.72 -9.18
CA LYS A 1008 0.38 -14.42 -9.87
C LYS A 1008 0.37 -13.25 -8.88
N ASP A 1009 -0.47 -13.34 -7.86
CA ASP A 1009 -0.77 -12.30 -6.88
C ASP A 1009 -1.33 -12.95 -5.60
N PRO A 1010 -1.45 -12.24 -4.47
CA PRO A 1010 -1.77 -12.85 -3.17
C PRO A 1010 -3.26 -13.12 -2.95
N ALA A 1011 -4.09 -13.16 -4.01
CA ALA A 1011 -5.53 -13.43 -3.90
C ALA A 1011 -5.84 -14.80 -3.26
N MET A 1012 -4.91 -15.75 -3.26
CA MET A 1012 -5.01 -17.01 -2.51
C MET A 1012 -5.29 -16.78 -1.01
N LEU A 1013 -4.72 -15.73 -0.40
CA LEU A 1013 -4.98 -15.39 1.01
C LEU A 1013 -6.44 -14.98 1.25
N ASN A 1014 -7.10 -14.40 0.23
CA ASN A 1014 -8.50 -14.03 0.29
C ASN A 1014 -9.41 -15.27 0.16
N CYS A 1015 -9.01 -16.29 -0.60
CA CYS A 1015 -9.73 -17.57 -0.66
C CYS A 1015 -9.85 -18.25 0.71
N MET A 1016 -8.89 -18.03 1.62
CA MET A 1016 -8.87 -18.61 2.97
C MET A 1016 -9.80 -17.92 3.99
N TYR A 1017 -10.57 -16.89 3.60
CA TYR A 1017 -11.68 -16.40 4.43
C TYR A 1017 -12.87 -17.38 4.40
N VAL A 1018 -13.49 -17.64 5.54
CA VAL A 1018 -14.59 -18.61 5.70
C VAL A 1018 -15.79 -18.28 4.82
N ASP A 1019 -16.14 -17.00 4.69
CA ASP A 1019 -17.22 -16.60 3.79
C ASP A 1019 -16.84 -16.72 2.31
N THR A 1020 -15.55 -16.59 1.96
CA THR A 1020 -15.06 -16.81 0.59
C THR A 1020 -15.01 -18.30 0.25
N MET A 1021 -14.59 -19.16 1.19
CA MET A 1021 -14.68 -20.62 1.10
C MET A 1021 -16.14 -21.08 0.91
N ARG A 1022 -17.07 -20.60 1.74
CA ARG A 1022 -18.51 -20.92 1.62
C ARG A 1022 -19.11 -20.50 0.28
N ASN A 1023 -18.65 -19.39 -0.28
CA ASN A 1023 -19.13 -18.90 -1.58
C ASN A 1023 -18.29 -19.38 -2.78
N MET A 1024 -17.35 -20.32 -2.57
CA MET A 1024 -16.47 -20.86 -3.61
C MET A 1024 -17.24 -21.33 -4.85
N GLN A 1025 -18.34 -22.08 -4.66
CA GLN A 1025 -19.15 -22.62 -5.76
C GLN A 1025 -19.83 -21.54 -6.64
N ASN A 1026 -19.92 -20.30 -6.15
CA ASN A 1026 -20.49 -19.16 -6.88
C ASN A 1026 -19.42 -18.23 -7.50
N ASN A 1027 -18.13 -18.49 -7.28
CA ASN A 1027 -17.04 -17.60 -7.68
C ASN A 1027 -16.21 -18.20 -8.83
N PRO A 1028 -16.39 -17.77 -10.10
CA PRO A 1028 -15.66 -18.32 -11.25
C PRO A 1028 -14.15 -18.04 -11.22
N ASP A 1029 -13.72 -17.03 -10.45
CA ASP A 1029 -12.31 -16.63 -10.35
C ASP A 1029 -11.54 -17.42 -9.28
N TYR A 1030 -12.20 -18.19 -8.41
CA TYR A 1030 -11.57 -18.85 -7.25
C TYR A 1030 -10.42 -19.77 -7.68
N ALA A 1031 -10.64 -20.62 -8.70
CA ALA A 1031 -9.59 -21.50 -9.24
C ALA A 1031 -8.44 -20.75 -9.95
N ARG A 1032 -8.63 -19.48 -10.34
CA ARG A 1032 -7.53 -18.61 -10.81
C ARG A 1032 -6.75 -18.01 -9.64
N MET A 1033 -7.46 -17.64 -8.57
CA MET A 1033 -6.88 -17.05 -7.35
C MET A 1033 -6.06 -18.06 -6.54
N PHE A 1034 -6.46 -19.34 -6.51
CA PHE A 1034 -5.88 -20.39 -5.68
C PHE A 1034 -4.76 -21.22 -6.36
N ARG A 1035 -4.36 -20.87 -7.58
CA ARG A 1035 -3.46 -21.65 -8.44
C ARG A 1035 -1.99 -21.25 -8.30
N GLY A 1036 -1.23 -21.95 -7.47
CA GLY A 1036 0.22 -21.81 -7.33
C GLY A 1036 0.96 -22.70 -8.34
N ARG A 1037 1.80 -22.14 -9.21
CA ARG A 1037 2.53 -22.90 -10.25
C ARG A 1037 3.97 -23.19 -9.82
N PRO A 1038 4.48 -24.41 -9.98
CA PRO A 1038 5.88 -24.73 -9.69
C PRO A 1038 6.78 -24.19 -10.82
N LEU A 1039 7.59 -23.19 -10.50
CA LEU A 1039 8.46 -22.46 -11.43
C LEU A 1039 9.94 -22.67 -11.06
N ARG A 1040 10.81 -22.76 -12.06
CA ARG A 1040 12.27 -22.84 -11.91
C ARG A 1040 12.94 -21.55 -12.38
N PHE A 1041 13.61 -20.85 -11.48
CA PHE A 1041 14.54 -19.77 -11.80
C PHE A 1041 15.98 -20.31 -11.87
N VAL A 1042 16.77 -19.74 -12.78
CA VAL A 1042 18.20 -20.04 -12.90
C VAL A 1042 18.99 -18.73 -12.83
N LEU A 1043 19.87 -18.62 -11.83
CA LEU A 1043 20.47 -17.39 -11.35
C LEU A 1043 22.01 -17.44 -11.58
N PRO A 1044 22.56 -16.79 -12.62
CA PRO A 1044 23.97 -16.90 -12.97
C PRO A 1044 24.89 -16.20 -11.96
N LEU A 1045 25.87 -16.93 -11.41
CA LEU A 1045 26.85 -16.41 -10.45
C LEU A 1045 28.03 -15.71 -11.13
N HIS A 1046 28.33 -16.04 -12.39
CA HIS A 1046 29.53 -15.57 -13.09
C HIS A 1046 29.18 -14.68 -14.29
N TYR A 1047 29.15 -13.37 -14.05
CA TYR A 1047 28.96 -12.35 -15.07
C TYR A 1047 29.93 -11.18 -14.89
N GLY A 1048 30.56 -10.73 -15.98
CA GLY A 1048 31.38 -9.50 -16.01
C GLY A 1048 32.90 -9.65 -15.88
N THR A 1049 33.45 -10.85 -15.71
CA THR A 1049 34.91 -11.09 -15.70
C THR A 1049 35.52 -11.11 -17.11
N GLU A 1050 34.94 -11.88 -18.04
CA GLU A 1050 35.50 -12.08 -19.39
C GLU A 1050 35.37 -10.84 -20.31
N HIS A 1051 34.30 -10.04 -20.14
CA HIS A 1051 34.06 -8.85 -20.97
C HIS A 1051 34.91 -7.62 -20.62
N ARG A 1052 35.92 -7.75 -19.75
CA ARG A 1052 36.92 -6.69 -19.54
C ARG A 1052 37.93 -6.55 -20.70
N SER A 1053 37.95 -7.47 -21.68
CA SER A 1053 38.85 -7.38 -22.84
C SER A 1053 38.13 -7.39 -24.20
N LYS A 1054 38.37 -6.32 -24.97
CA LYS A 1054 38.14 -6.20 -26.43
C LYS A 1054 36.69 -6.36 -26.93
N GLY A 1055 35.86 -5.34 -26.67
CA GLY A 1055 34.63 -5.07 -27.42
C GLY A 1055 34.31 -3.58 -27.45
N ASN A 1056 34.41 -2.93 -28.61
CA ASN A 1056 34.07 -1.50 -28.75
C ASN A 1056 32.56 -1.30 -28.82
N LEU A 1057 31.89 -1.13 -27.67
CA LEU A 1057 30.65 -0.36 -27.66
C LEU A 1057 31.02 1.11 -27.91
N HIS A 1058 30.62 1.63 -29.07
CA HIS A 1058 30.88 3.03 -29.44
C HIS A 1058 30.19 3.98 -28.45
N ARG A 1059 30.93 5.02 -27.99
CA ARG A 1059 30.36 6.13 -27.22
C ARG A 1059 29.39 6.94 -28.08
N GLY A 1060 28.10 6.62 -28.01
CA GLY A 1060 27.04 7.59 -28.28
C GLY A 1060 26.97 8.59 -27.13
N THR A 1061 27.14 9.88 -27.41
CA THR A 1061 27.09 10.94 -26.40
C THR A 1061 25.67 11.46 -26.22
N SER A 1062 24.90 10.84 -25.33
CA SER A 1062 23.61 11.37 -24.88
C SER A 1062 23.33 10.97 -23.42
N THR A 1063 23.72 11.85 -22.49
CA THR A 1063 23.05 11.95 -21.19
C THR A 1063 21.69 12.58 -21.43
N ASP A 1064 20.61 11.80 -21.33
CA ASP A 1064 19.28 12.20 -20.84
C ASP A 1064 18.20 11.19 -21.27
N SER A 1065 17.67 10.43 -20.30
CA SER A 1065 16.28 9.92 -20.21
C SER A 1065 16.20 8.81 -19.15
N ALA A 1066 15.51 9.07 -18.04
CA ALA A 1066 15.17 8.06 -17.03
C ALA A 1066 13.85 7.32 -17.35
N SER A 1067 13.22 7.65 -18.48
CA SER A 1067 11.81 7.42 -18.79
C SER A 1067 11.57 6.32 -19.83
N SER A 1068 12.22 5.16 -19.68
CA SER A 1068 11.91 3.95 -20.46
C SER A 1068 12.14 2.63 -19.71
N TRP A 1069 12.68 2.65 -18.48
CA TRP A 1069 13.10 1.44 -17.77
C TRP A 1069 11.95 0.58 -17.25
N ALA A 1070 10.85 1.20 -16.81
CA ALA A 1070 9.63 0.50 -16.41
C ALA A 1070 8.97 -0.18 -17.62
N ASP A 1071 8.82 0.58 -18.70
CA ASP A 1071 8.22 0.09 -19.94
C ASP A 1071 9.05 -1.03 -20.56
N MET A 1072 10.39 -0.98 -20.46
CA MET A 1072 11.22 -2.01 -21.08
C MET A 1072 11.02 -3.39 -20.44
N TRP A 1073 10.84 -3.51 -19.12
CA TRP A 1073 10.56 -4.82 -18.52
C TRP A 1073 9.10 -5.27 -18.69
N GLN A 1074 8.15 -4.34 -18.74
CA GLN A 1074 6.76 -4.66 -19.13
C GLN A 1074 6.66 -5.12 -20.60
N ASN A 1075 7.48 -4.57 -21.49
CA ASN A 1075 7.60 -5.10 -22.85
C ASN A 1075 8.27 -6.48 -22.83
N LEU A 1076 9.35 -6.69 -22.05
CA LEU A 1076 10.00 -8.00 -21.91
C LEU A 1076 9.04 -9.11 -21.43
N SER A 1077 8.07 -8.82 -20.56
CA SER A 1077 7.12 -9.85 -20.11
C SER A 1077 6.32 -10.47 -21.27
N SER A 1078 6.00 -9.69 -22.32
CA SER A 1078 5.28 -10.16 -23.51
C SER A 1078 6.05 -11.13 -24.42
N PHE A 1079 7.38 -11.23 -24.29
CA PHE A 1079 8.19 -12.13 -25.12
C PHE A 1079 8.30 -13.54 -24.53
N ALA A 1080 8.09 -14.54 -25.38
CA ALA A 1080 8.35 -15.94 -25.07
C ALA A 1080 9.86 -16.20 -24.87
N ALA A 1081 10.20 -17.24 -24.11
CA ALA A 1081 11.59 -17.64 -23.89
C ALA A 1081 12.24 -18.15 -25.19
N GLY A 1082 13.49 -17.76 -25.44
CA GLY A 1082 14.30 -18.13 -26.59
C GLY A 1082 15.72 -17.54 -26.49
N ASP A 1083 16.67 -18.10 -27.22
CA ASP A 1083 18.10 -18.01 -26.87
C ASP A 1083 18.73 -16.61 -26.94
N ASN A 1084 18.15 -15.69 -27.73
CA ASN A 1084 18.51 -14.27 -27.73
C ASN A 1084 17.26 -13.41 -27.96
N LEU A 1085 17.09 -12.35 -27.18
CA LEU A 1085 15.91 -11.50 -27.25
C LEU A 1085 16.19 -10.27 -28.13
N HIS A 1086 15.61 -10.28 -29.34
CA HIS A 1086 15.76 -9.24 -30.35
C HIS A 1086 14.59 -8.22 -30.28
N THR A 1087 14.86 -7.05 -29.72
CA THR A 1087 13.87 -5.95 -29.69
C THR A 1087 13.77 -5.28 -31.07
N LYS A 1088 12.64 -5.46 -31.78
CA LYS A 1088 12.45 -4.91 -33.13
C LYS A 1088 12.51 -3.38 -33.18
N ASP A 1089 12.11 -2.72 -32.11
CA ASP A 1089 11.93 -1.26 -32.08
C ASP A 1089 13.08 -0.49 -31.41
N ALA A 1090 14.00 -1.19 -30.72
CA ALA A 1090 15.10 -0.57 -29.95
C ALA A 1090 16.51 -1.02 -30.38
N GLY A 1091 16.64 -2.07 -31.20
CA GLY A 1091 17.94 -2.56 -31.67
C GLY A 1091 18.82 -3.22 -30.59
N LEU A 1092 18.31 -3.38 -29.36
CA LEU A 1092 18.98 -4.18 -28.34
C LEU A 1092 18.88 -5.67 -28.68
N VAL A 1093 20.01 -6.34 -28.50
CA VAL A 1093 20.12 -7.80 -28.41
C VAL A 1093 20.49 -8.13 -26.97
N LEU A 1094 19.57 -8.75 -26.24
CA LEU A 1094 19.85 -9.25 -24.89
C LEU A 1094 20.28 -10.71 -24.98
N GLN A 1095 21.54 -10.96 -24.61
CA GLN A 1095 22.10 -12.31 -24.51
C GLN A 1095 21.54 -13.03 -23.28
N ASN A 1096 21.06 -14.27 -23.46
CA ASN A 1096 20.74 -15.14 -22.35
C ASN A 1096 22.03 -15.58 -21.61
N LEU A 1097 22.04 -15.42 -20.29
CA LEU A 1097 23.12 -15.84 -19.40
C LEU A 1097 22.99 -17.29 -18.94
N VAL A 1098 21.79 -17.89 -19.00
CA VAL A 1098 21.57 -19.28 -18.60
C VAL A 1098 22.27 -20.21 -19.59
N ARG A 1099 23.19 -21.05 -19.10
CA ARG A 1099 23.98 -22.00 -19.91
C ARG A 1099 23.62 -23.48 -19.67
N ILE A 1100 22.52 -23.74 -18.96
CA ILE A 1100 22.09 -25.09 -18.55
C ILE A 1100 21.20 -25.68 -19.64
N GLU A 1101 21.70 -26.72 -20.34
CA GLU A 1101 21.07 -27.28 -21.55
C GLU A 1101 19.67 -27.87 -21.32
N ASP A 1102 19.38 -28.36 -20.10
CA ASP A 1102 18.09 -28.95 -19.71
C ASP A 1102 17.09 -27.96 -19.07
N SER A 1103 17.32 -26.65 -19.19
CA SER A 1103 16.38 -25.63 -18.67
C SER A 1103 16.02 -24.55 -19.70
N LYS A 1104 14.73 -24.21 -19.77
CA LYS A 1104 14.18 -23.12 -20.58
C LYS A 1104 14.11 -21.78 -19.83
N ALA A 1105 14.61 -21.73 -18.60
CA ALA A 1105 14.73 -20.48 -17.85
C ALA A 1105 15.73 -19.54 -18.56
N THR A 1106 15.52 -18.22 -18.45
CA THR A 1106 16.39 -17.24 -19.10
C THR A 1106 16.74 -16.09 -18.17
N ALA A 1107 17.95 -15.55 -18.31
CA ALA A 1107 18.44 -14.45 -17.48
C ALA A 1107 19.22 -13.45 -18.35
N TYR A 1108 18.95 -12.16 -18.20
CA TYR A 1108 19.50 -11.12 -19.10
C TYR A 1108 20.17 -10.00 -18.30
N VAL A 1109 21.33 -9.52 -18.77
CA VAL A 1109 21.93 -8.28 -18.26
C VAL A 1109 21.13 -7.09 -18.79
N MET A 1110 20.46 -6.40 -17.89
CA MET A 1110 19.74 -5.17 -18.20
C MET A 1110 20.72 -3.99 -18.35
N PRO A 1111 20.43 -2.91 -19.10
CA PRO A 1111 21.39 -1.83 -19.36
C PRO A 1111 21.82 -1.02 -18.12
N ASN A 1112 21.00 -1.03 -17.06
CA ASN A 1112 21.33 -0.55 -15.72
C ASN A 1112 22.30 -1.48 -14.93
N ARG A 1113 22.71 -2.61 -15.54
CA ARG A 1113 23.54 -3.70 -15.00
C ARG A 1113 22.89 -4.59 -13.94
N THR A 1114 21.58 -4.52 -13.72
CA THR A 1114 20.88 -5.57 -12.96
C THR A 1114 20.64 -6.79 -13.84
N ILE A 1115 20.36 -7.95 -13.24
CA ILE A 1115 19.96 -9.15 -13.99
C ILE A 1115 18.46 -9.36 -13.83
N PHE A 1116 17.77 -9.56 -14.95
CA PHE A 1116 16.36 -9.92 -15.00
C PHE A 1116 16.20 -11.38 -15.39
N CYS A 1117 15.55 -12.17 -14.53
CA CYS A 1117 15.35 -13.62 -14.69
C CYS A 1117 13.87 -13.92 -15.00
N LYS A 1118 13.63 -14.70 -16.06
CA LYS A 1118 12.36 -15.37 -16.34
C LYS A 1118 12.47 -16.87 -16.03
N PRO A 1119 11.50 -17.47 -15.32
CA PRO A 1119 11.54 -18.88 -14.98
C PRO A 1119 11.04 -19.78 -16.13
N GLU A 1120 11.29 -21.08 -16.02
CA GLU A 1120 10.51 -22.11 -16.73
C GLU A 1120 9.44 -22.74 -15.83
N LEU A 1121 8.44 -23.38 -16.44
CA LEU A 1121 7.41 -24.15 -15.74
C LEU A 1121 7.90 -25.59 -15.51
N LEU A 1122 7.79 -26.10 -14.27
CA LEU A 1122 8.16 -27.48 -13.95
C LEU A 1122 7.01 -28.48 -14.13
N CYS A 1123 5.77 -28.05 -13.89
CA CYS A 1123 4.56 -28.87 -14.02
C CYS A 1123 3.35 -27.99 -14.40
N ASP A 1124 2.43 -28.57 -15.18
CA ASP A 1124 1.18 -27.99 -15.67
C ASP A 1124 0.02 -28.05 -14.66
N LEU A 1125 0.20 -28.72 -13.52
CA LEU A 1125 -0.71 -28.68 -12.36
C LEU A 1125 -0.30 -27.60 -11.35
N GLY A 1126 -1.27 -27.09 -10.60
CA GLY A 1126 -1.02 -26.29 -9.41
C GLY A 1126 -0.38 -27.16 -8.33
N CYS A 1127 0.65 -26.68 -7.65
CA CYS A 1127 1.41 -27.45 -6.66
C CYS A 1127 1.70 -26.60 -5.42
N GLU A 1128 1.37 -27.11 -4.24
CA GLU A 1128 1.70 -26.50 -2.95
C GLU A 1128 2.22 -27.55 -1.95
N THR A 1129 2.71 -27.06 -0.81
CA THR A 1129 3.35 -27.84 0.28
C THR A 1129 4.37 -28.88 -0.23
N PRO A 1130 5.43 -28.42 -0.94
CA PRO A 1130 6.40 -29.29 -1.59
C PRO A 1130 7.32 -30.01 -0.61
N ARG A 1131 7.58 -31.29 -0.89
CA ARG A 1131 8.49 -32.16 -0.13
C ARG A 1131 9.50 -32.83 -1.07
N ILE A 1132 10.75 -32.84 -0.65
CA ILE A 1132 11.85 -33.62 -1.25
C ILE A 1132 12.48 -34.53 -0.19
N TYR A 1133 13.46 -35.34 -0.58
CA TYR A 1133 14.34 -36.06 0.36
C TYR A 1133 15.36 -35.08 0.99
N TYR A 1134 14.87 -34.20 1.87
CA TYR A 1134 15.61 -33.07 2.45
C TYR A 1134 16.93 -33.50 3.12
N GLU A 1135 16.95 -34.61 3.84
CA GLU A 1135 18.10 -35.09 4.62
C GLU A 1135 19.33 -35.39 3.75
N ARG A 1136 19.12 -35.64 2.45
CA ARG A 1136 20.18 -35.91 1.45
C ARG A 1136 20.31 -34.81 0.40
N HIS A 1137 19.20 -34.15 0.02
CA HIS A 1137 19.08 -33.24 -1.12
C HIS A 1137 18.76 -31.77 -0.79
N LEU A 1138 18.61 -31.38 0.49
CA LEU A 1138 18.52 -29.96 0.87
C LEU A 1138 19.78 -29.22 0.41
N GLY A 1139 19.59 -28.11 -0.33
CA GLY A 1139 20.70 -27.30 -0.85
C GLY A 1139 21.45 -27.92 -2.02
N ARG A 1140 20.98 -29.06 -2.55
CA ARG A 1140 21.68 -29.91 -3.52
C ARG A 1140 20.79 -30.30 -4.71
N PRO A 1141 21.38 -30.70 -5.85
CA PRO A 1141 20.63 -31.21 -6.99
C PRO A 1141 19.69 -32.35 -6.61
N TYR A 1142 18.50 -32.33 -7.20
CA TYR A 1142 17.42 -33.30 -6.96
C TYR A 1142 16.63 -33.50 -8.26
N ARG A 1143 15.88 -34.60 -8.35
CA ARG A 1143 15.03 -34.96 -9.50
C ARG A 1143 13.54 -34.98 -9.17
N TYR A 1144 13.15 -35.35 -7.95
CA TYR A 1144 11.77 -35.63 -7.59
C TYR A 1144 11.30 -34.75 -6.42
N PHE A 1145 10.17 -34.05 -6.61
CA PHE A 1145 9.39 -33.52 -5.50
C PHE A 1145 7.99 -34.10 -5.47
N TYR A 1146 7.42 -34.08 -4.27
CA TYR A 1146 6.04 -34.44 -3.98
C TYR A 1146 5.30 -33.17 -3.53
N ALA A 1147 4.03 -33.02 -3.93
CA ALA A 1147 3.21 -31.85 -3.59
C ALA A 1147 1.73 -32.24 -3.51
N ILE A 1148 0.90 -31.37 -2.93
CA ILE A 1148 -0.56 -31.42 -3.10
C ILE A 1148 -0.99 -30.49 -4.24
N SER A 1149 -2.02 -30.90 -4.98
CA SER A 1149 -2.64 -30.07 -6.02
C SER A 1149 -3.32 -28.84 -5.42
N SER A 1150 -3.04 -27.67 -5.99
CA SER A 1150 -3.76 -26.43 -5.70
C SER A 1150 -4.90 -26.14 -6.70
N ASP A 1151 -5.18 -27.05 -7.64
CA ASP A 1151 -6.23 -26.89 -8.65
C ASP A 1151 -7.58 -27.41 -8.11
N VAL A 1152 -8.45 -26.50 -7.64
CA VAL A 1152 -9.80 -26.82 -7.13
C VAL A 1152 -10.83 -27.14 -8.22
N ASP A 1153 -10.49 -26.81 -9.47
CA ASP A 1153 -11.20 -27.13 -10.71
C ASP A 1153 -10.70 -28.43 -11.36
N ALA A 1154 -9.81 -29.18 -10.70
CA ALA A 1154 -9.41 -30.52 -11.12
C ALA A 1154 -10.55 -31.54 -10.93
N ASN A 1155 -10.49 -32.65 -11.68
CA ASN A 1155 -11.47 -33.74 -11.55
C ASN A 1155 -11.52 -34.30 -10.11
N ASN A 1156 -10.37 -34.38 -9.42
CA ASN A 1156 -10.27 -34.73 -8.00
C ASN A 1156 -9.44 -33.65 -7.27
N PRO A 1157 -10.08 -32.65 -6.67
CA PRO A 1157 -9.41 -31.63 -5.85
C PRO A 1157 -8.65 -32.27 -4.67
N GLY A 1158 -7.47 -31.76 -4.35
CA GLY A 1158 -6.59 -32.37 -3.34
C GLY A 1158 -5.75 -33.56 -3.84
N THR A 1159 -5.75 -33.85 -5.15
CA THR A 1159 -4.80 -34.81 -5.79
C THR A 1159 -3.37 -34.65 -5.26
N LEU A 1160 -2.71 -35.74 -4.86
CA LEU A 1160 -1.27 -35.76 -4.60
C LEU A 1160 -0.50 -35.87 -5.92
N ILE A 1161 0.67 -35.25 -6.00
CA ILE A 1161 1.48 -35.15 -7.22
C ILE A 1161 2.94 -35.54 -6.89
N LYS A 1162 3.55 -36.39 -7.73
CA LYS A 1162 5.01 -36.53 -7.85
C LYS A 1162 5.45 -35.90 -9.17
N VAL A 1163 6.46 -35.02 -9.16
CA VAL A 1163 7.00 -34.36 -10.35
C VAL A 1163 8.47 -34.74 -10.57
N ASP A 1164 8.82 -35.06 -11.81
CA ASP A 1164 10.20 -35.27 -12.27
C ASP A 1164 10.71 -33.99 -12.94
N VAL A 1165 11.56 -33.22 -12.25
CA VAL A 1165 12.01 -31.88 -12.71
C VAL A 1165 12.96 -31.92 -13.90
N VAL A 1166 13.43 -33.11 -14.29
CA VAL A 1166 14.29 -33.34 -15.47
C VAL A 1166 13.43 -33.66 -16.69
N THR A 1167 12.50 -34.62 -16.58
CA THR A 1167 11.62 -34.97 -17.72
C THR A 1167 10.41 -34.04 -17.86
N LYS A 1168 10.14 -33.20 -16.84
CA LYS A 1168 8.90 -32.43 -16.66
C LYS A 1168 7.63 -33.31 -16.61
N GLY A 1169 7.81 -34.61 -16.35
CA GLY A 1169 6.72 -35.58 -16.18
C GLY A 1169 6.12 -35.52 -14.78
N LYS A 1170 4.89 -36.04 -14.65
CA LYS A 1170 4.17 -36.15 -13.38
C LYS A 1170 3.50 -37.51 -13.21
N LEU A 1171 3.41 -37.96 -11.96
CA LEU A 1171 2.49 -39.01 -11.50
C LEU A 1171 1.53 -38.41 -10.49
N THR A 1172 0.31 -38.93 -10.39
CA THR A 1172 -0.74 -38.38 -9.54
C THR A 1172 -1.51 -39.49 -8.84
N TRP A 1173 -1.83 -39.29 -7.55
CA TRP A 1173 -2.72 -40.15 -6.78
C TRP A 1173 -3.93 -39.35 -6.31
N CYS A 1174 -5.12 -39.92 -6.46
CA CYS A 1174 -6.39 -39.32 -6.05
C CYS A 1174 -7.48 -40.39 -5.96
N GLU A 1175 -8.47 -40.15 -5.10
CA GLU A 1175 -9.66 -40.98 -4.90
C GLU A 1175 -10.87 -40.04 -4.74
N GLU A 1176 -12.05 -40.42 -5.23
CA GLU A 1176 -13.24 -39.56 -5.12
C GLU A 1176 -13.59 -39.36 -3.63
N ASN A 1177 -13.97 -38.15 -3.26
CA ASN A 1177 -14.31 -37.75 -1.88
C ASN A 1177 -13.14 -37.78 -0.87
N VAL A 1178 -11.90 -38.07 -1.27
CA VAL A 1178 -10.73 -38.16 -0.35
C VAL A 1178 -9.81 -36.95 -0.48
N TYR A 1179 -9.52 -36.31 0.66
CA TYR A 1179 -8.74 -35.07 0.74
C TYR A 1179 -7.46 -35.29 1.57
N PRO A 1180 -6.34 -35.71 0.93
CA PRO A 1180 -5.07 -35.92 1.62
C PRO A 1180 -4.40 -34.61 2.06
N SER A 1181 -3.44 -34.71 2.98
CA SER A 1181 -2.62 -33.61 3.48
C SER A 1181 -1.42 -33.29 2.57
N GLU A 1182 -0.58 -32.36 3.01
CA GLU A 1182 0.82 -32.30 2.56
C GLU A 1182 1.47 -33.71 2.59
N PRO A 1183 2.22 -34.10 1.54
CA PRO A 1183 2.95 -35.36 1.48
C PRO A 1183 4.28 -35.29 2.25
N ILE A 1184 4.55 -36.27 3.11
CA ILE A 1184 5.84 -36.46 3.77
C ILE A 1184 6.55 -37.69 3.18
N PHE A 1185 7.62 -37.46 2.43
CA PHE A 1185 8.55 -38.51 2.00
C PHE A 1185 9.35 -39.04 3.19
N VAL A 1186 9.47 -40.36 3.29
CA VAL A 1186 10.30 -41.08 4.25
C VAL A 1186 11.17 -42.08 3.47
N PRO A 1187 12.51 -41.97 3.50
CA PRO A 1187 13.39 -42.85 2.75
C PRO A 1187 13.35 -44.29 3.29
N ALA A 1188 13.63 -45.26 2.42
CA ALA A 1188 13.96 -46.62 2.86
C ALA A 1188 15.28 -46.62 3.66
N PRO A 1189 15.56 -47.66 4.49
CA PRO A 1189 16.76 -47.69 5.34
C PRO A 1189 18.11 -47.69 4.61
N ASP A 1190 18.14 -48.10 3.34
CA ASP A 1190 19.30 -48.01 2.44
C ASP A 1190 18.81 -47.63 1.02
N PRO A 1191 18.56 -46.32 0.75
CA PRO A 1191 17.81 -45.89 -0.42
C PRO A 1191 18.70 -45.81 -1.67
N GLN A 1192 18.39 -46.67 -2.64
CA GLN A 1192 19.14 -46.89 -3.88
C GLN A 1192 18.88 -45.79 -4.93
N SER A 1193 17.76 -45.08 -4.83
CA SER A 1193 17.47 -43.84 -5.58
C SER A 1193 16.87 -42.77 -4.68
N GLU A 1194 16.80 -41.53 -5.19
CA GLU A 1194 16.24 -40.38 -4.48
C GLU A 1194 14.77 -40.57 -4.05
N ASP A 1195 14.03 -41.35 -4.82
CA ASP A 1195 12.62 -41.71 -4.63
C ASP A 1195 12.42 -43.12 -4.05
N ASP A 1196 13.44 -43.71 -3.43
CA ASP A 1196 13.40 -45.05 -2.85
C ASP A 1196 12.95 -44.97 -1.37
N GLY A 1197 11.66 -45.21 -1.14
CA GLY A 1197 11.00 -45.00 0.15
C GLY A 1197 9.48 -44.96 0.01
N VAL A 1198 8.81 -44.28 0.95
CA VAL A 1198 7.36 -44.08 0.94
C VAL A 1198 6.98 -42.61 1.02
N VAL A 1199 5.78 -42.28 0.57
CA VAL A 1199 5.13 -40.99 0.81
C VAL A 1199 3.93 -41.20 1.72
N LEU A 1200 3.93 -40.49 2.85
CA LEU A 1200 2.87 -40.48 3.85
C LEU A 1200 1.97 -39.26 3.66
N ALA A 1201 0.65 -39.45 3.72
CA ALA A 1201 -0.30 -38.34 3.77
C ALA A 1201 -1.49 -38.66 4.69
N ALA A 1202 -1.84 -37.75 5.59
CA ALA A 1202 -3.06 -37.88 6.39
C ALA A 1202 -4.28 -37.63 5.49
N MET A 1203 -5.35 -38.40 5.65
CA MET A 1203 -6.57 -38.31 4.83
C MET A 1203 -7.78 -37.93 5.68
N VAL A 1204 -8.67 -37.11 5.11
CA VAL A 1204 -10.06 -36.93 5.57
C VAL A 1204 -11.01 -37.10 4.38
N TRP A 1205 -12.23 -37.57 4.64
CA TRP A 1205 -13.25 -37.74 3.60
C TRP A 1205 -14.22 -36.56 3.59
N GLY A 1206 -14.67 -36.14 2.41
CA GLY A 1206 -15.68 -35.08 2.25
C GLY A 1206 -17.10 -35.57 2.50
N ARG A 1207 -18.09 -34.70 2.24
CA ARG A 1207 -19.52 -34.99 2.37
C ARG A 1207 -19.83 -35.47 3.81
N GLU A 1208 -20.74 -36.42 3.99
CA GLU A 1208 -21.25 -36.88 5.29
C GLU A 1208 -20.24 -37.71 6.12
N GLU A 1209 -19.03 -37.99 5.59
CA GLU A 1209 -18.01 -38.83 6.23
C GLU A 1209 -17.10 -38.06 7.22
N GLU A 1210 -17.64 -37.07 7.94
CA GLU A 1210 -16.84 -36.12 8.73
C GLU A 1210 -15.99 -36.76 9.84
N ASN A 1211 -16.42 -37.92 10.35
CA ASN A 1211 -15.79 -38.67 11.42
C ASN A 1211 -14.79 -39.75 10.91
N ARG A 1212 -14.36 -39.67 9.64
CA ARG A 1212 -13.40 -40.60 9.03
C ARG A 1212 -12.06 -39.89 8.79
N ALA A 1213 -11.02 -40.43 9.41
CA ALA A 1213 -9.63 -40.01 9.20
C ALA A 1213 -8.77 -41.20 8.77
N GLY A 1214 -7.60 -40.94 8.19
CA GLY A 1214 -6.70 -42.00 7.76
C GLY A 1214 -5.27 -41.55 7.56
N LEU A 1215 -4.40 -42.53 7.30
CA LEU A 1215 -3.02 -42.34 6.84
C LEU A 1215 -2.79 -43.20 5.60
N LEU A 1216 -2.42 -42.55 4.50
CA LEU A 1216 -2.04 -43.16 3.23
C LEU A 1216 -0.54 -43.47 3.23
N VAL A 1217 -0.15 -44.62 2.66
CA VAL A 1217 1.25 -44.98 2.39
C VAL A 1217 1.39 -45.33 0.91
N LEU A 1218 1.96 -44.39 0.14
CA LEU A 1218 2.32 -44.61 -1.26
C LEU A 1218 3.76 -45.08 -1.39
N ASP A 1219 4.03 -45.94 -2.36
CA ASP A 1219 5.38 -46.17 -2.87
C ASP A 1219 5.89 -44.87 -3.49
N ALA A 1220 7.04 -44.36 -3.03
CA ALA A 1220 7.54 -43.06 -3.46
C ALA A 1220 8.06 -43.06 -4.92
N LYS A 1221 8.27 -44.24 -5.51
CA LYS A 1221 8.87 -44.47 -6.83
C LYS A 1221 7.81 -44.60 -7.91
N THR A 1222 6.89 -45.54 -7.76
CA THR A 1222 5.76 -45.80 -8.68
C THR A 1222 4.56 -44.89 -8.41
N PHE A 1223 4.48 -44.29 -7.23
CA PHE A 1223 3.32 -43.51 -6.75
C PHE A 1223 2.02 -44.34 -6.64
N THR A 1224 2.14 -45.66 -6.56
CA THR A 1224 1.03 -46.57 -6.26
C THR A 1224 0.86 -46.75 -4.76
N GLU A 1225 -0.37 -46.99 -4.30
CA GLU A 1225 -0.64 -47.28 -2.90
C GLU A 1225 -0.07 -48.64 -2.48
N LEU A 1226 0.70 -48.65 -1.37
CA LEU A 1226 1.15 -49.87 -0.69
C LEU A 1226 0.10 -50.30 0.35
N GLY A 1227 -0.45 -49.32 1.06
CA GLY A 1227 -1.56 -49.50 1.98
C GLY A 1227 -2.03 -48.20 2.61
N ARG A 1228 -3.04 -48.30 3.47
CA ARG A 1228 -3.59 -47.22 4.28
C ARG A 1228 -3.99 -47.73 5.65
N CYS A 1229 -4.19 -46.83 6.60
CA CYS A 1229 -4.91 -47.11 7.83
C CYS A 1229 -6.04 -46.11 8.02
N GLU A 1230 -7.20 -46.57 8.47
CA GLU A 1230 -8.42 -45.75 8.62
C GLU A 1230 -8.97 -45.80 10.04
N PHE A 1231 -9.48 -44.68 10.51
CA PHE A 1231 -9.93 -44.42 11.88
C PHE A 1231 -11.34 -43.82 11.84
N ILE A 1232 -12.22 -44.35 12.71
CA ILE A 1232 -13.51 -43.73 13.01
C ILE A 1232 -13.36 -42.94 14.32
N THR A 1233 -13.58 -41.64 14.26
CA THR A 1233 -13.40 -40.72 15.39
C THR A 1233 -14.74 -40.44 16.11
N PRO A 1234 -14.72 -40.00 17.38
CA PRO A 1234 -15.95 -39.68 18.11
C PRO A 1234 -16.67 -38.41 17.59
N GLY A 1235 -16.03 -37.61 16.75
CA GLY A 1235 -16.58 -36.42 16.12
C GLY A 1235 -15.73 -35.93 14.93
N PRO A 1236 -16.11 -34.83 14.26
CA PRO A 1236 -15.53 -34.40 13.00
C PRO A 1236 -14.02 -34.16 13.03
N VAL A 1237 -13.32 -34.55 11.96
CA VAL A 1237 -11.88 -34.37 11.82
C VAL A 1237 -11.57 -33.25 10.81
N PRO A 1238 -10.95 -32.13 11.26
CA PRO A 1238 -10.42 -31.11 10.38
C PRO A 1238 -9.22 -31.57 9.54
N LYS A 1239 -9.00 -30.91 8.41
CA LYS A 1239 -7.85 -31.14 7.53
C LYS A 1239 -6.60 -30.38 7.99
N CYS A 1240 -5.55 -31.10 8.40
CA CYS A 1240 -4.26 -30.53 8.82
C CYS A 1240 -3.41 -29.93 7.67
N LEU A 1241 -2.47 -29.03 8.00
CA LEU A 1241 -1.66 -28.26 7.04
C LEU A 1241 -0.23 -28.81 6.86
N HIS A 1242 0.62 -28.74 7.89
CA HIS A 1242 2.03 -29.13 7.81
C HIS A 1242 2.40 -30.23 8.81
N GLY A 1243 3.56 -30.85 8.63
CA GLY A 1243 4.00 -31.92 9.52
C GLY A 1243 5.43 -32.39 9.35
N TRP A 1244 5.81 -33.29 10.26
CA TRP A 1244 7.12 -33.91 10.33
C TRP A 1244 6.98 -35.40 10.66
N PHE A 1245 7.78 -36.25 10.02
CA PHE A 1245 7.89 -37.65 10.41
C PHE A 1245 9.11 -37.83 11.32
N GLN A 1246 8.88 -38.31 12.55
CA GLN A 1246 9.91 -38.67 13.51
C GLN A 1246 10.09 -40.19 13.47
N PRO A 1247 11.20 -40.73 12.93
CA PRO A 1247 11.49 -42.16 13.01
C PRO A 1247 11.63 -42.62 14.47
N SER A 1248 11.20 -43.84 14.78
CA SER A 1248 11.45 -44.44 16.10
C SER A 1248 12.94 -44.66 16.32
N THR A 1249 13.49 -44.07 17.39
CA THR A 1249 14.87 -44.31 17.82
C THR A 1249 15.06 -45.78 18.22
N LYS A 1250 16.10 -46.43 17.68
CA LYS A 1250 16.55 -47.79 18.02
C LYS A 1250 17.91 -47.74 18.74
#